data_AF-A0A1D1ZLM2-F1
#
_entry.id   AF-A0A1D1ZLM2-F1
#
_cell.length_a   1.000
_cell.length_b   1.000
_cell.length_c   1.000
_cell.angle_alpha   90.00
_cell.angle_beta   90.00
_cell.angle_gamma   90.00
#
_symmetry.space_group_name_H-M   'P 1'
#
loop_
_entity.id
_entity.type
_entity.pdbx_description
1 polymer ?
#
loop_
_entity_poly.entity_id
_entity_poly.type
_entity_poly.pdbx_seq_one_letter_code
_entity_poly.pdbx_strand_id
1 'polypeptide(L)'
;MVSSGDGSISRRSFGSDGDESRIDSELRHLVGGEMRAVEIMQEDDTVRNVPTVKENGFSDRKSEKTSKARWHGTNSSVSSRKSRTPSQTQLESDGSTKYSPKSKISSEKGDKNVKKSSPSVTNAKKRRNSTGGEAKLRSGSKDFSEYGLDNPDLGLFMLKRARDLISVDNHRRALDYALRAVKSFEKCVDGKPSFDLVMSLHVLAAIYRSLGQYEQAIPVLEHSIEIPVLEEGQDHALAKFAGYMQLGDTYSMLGQLENSINCYSTGLEIQKWALGATDTRVGETCRYLAEVHVQALQFHEAEKLCQMALDIHKESGEEPPIEETADRRLMGLICETKGDHEAALEHLVMASMAMVSSGQEKEVASVDCSIGDTYLSLARYDESVFAYQKALSVLESTKGENHPTVAYVFVRLADLYNRIGRFRESIIYCENALRIYNKPLPGALPEDIANGLTDMSAIYESMNEHEKAIKLLQKALEIYDDATGHQTTIAGIEAQLGVMYYLTGNYYESYKSFKNAITKFRACGEKKSAFFGTALNQMGLACVQQYAINEAADLFEEAKGILEQEYGPYHPETLGAYSNLAGTYDAMGRLDDAIQILEHIVSIREEKLGTANPDVDDEKMWLGALLREAGRVRNRKAISLDYLLDSNPNTVKKDVISV
;
A
#
# COMPACT_ATOMS: atom_id res chain seq x y z
N MET A 1 17.93 -22.83 17.95
CA MET A 1 16.83 -22.66 18.92
C MET A 1 16.95 -21.25 19.50
N VAL A 2 16.32 -20.27 18.86
CA VAL A 2 15.95 -18.91 19.32
C VAL A 2 15.02 -18.40 18.20
N SER A 3 13.88 -17.80 18.54
CA SER A 3 12.90 -17.34 17.55
C SER A 3 12.89 -15.82 17.54
N SER A 4 13.57 -15.24 16.55
CA SER A 4 13.66 -13.81 16.30
C SER A 4 14.19 -13.64 14.88
N GLY A 5 13.34 -13.17 13.98
CA GLY A 5 13.59 -13.12 12.53
C GLY A 5 12.41 -12.44 11.86
N ASP A 6 12.29 -11.14 12.13
CA ASP A 6 11.44 -10.12 11.51
C ASP A 6 10.28 -10.64 10.66
N GLY A 7 9.18 -10.97 11.36
CA GLY A 7 7.89 -11.13 10.71
C GLY A 7 7.56 -9.84 9.97
N SER A 8 7.48 -9.92 8.64
CA SER A 8 7.38 -8.76 7.74
C SER A 8 6.33 -7.78 8.25
N ILE A 9 6.74 -6.54 8.56
CA ILE A 9 5.79 -5.45 8.80
C ILE A 9 4.94 -5.35 7.54
N SER A 10 3.67 -5.75 7.67
CA SER A 10 2.66 -5.66 6.62
C SER A 10 2.77 -4.26 6.00
N ARG A 11 2.99 -4.16 4.67
CA ARG A 11 3.11 -2.87 3.97
C ARG A 11 1.76 -2.15 4.08
N ARG A 12 1.53 -1.48 5.22
CA ARG A 12 0.35 -0.67 5.50
C ARG A 12 0.20 0.29 4.33
N SER A 13 -1.00 0.34 3.76
CA SER A 13 -1.33 1.43 2.84
C SER A 13 -1.02 2.74 3.57
N PHE A 14 -0.17 3.59 2.97
CA PHE A 14 0.16 4.91 3.51
C PHE A 14 -0.99 5.89 3.22
N GLY A 15 -2.22 5.44 3.47
CA GLY A 15 -3.43 6.20 3.35
C GLY A 15 -3.56 7.14 4.55
N SER A 16 -3.70 8.42 4.27
CA SER A 16 -4.38 9.33 5.19
C SER A 16 -5.79 8.77 5.46
N ASP A 17 -6.16 8.61 6.73
CA ASP A 17 -7.52 8.24 7.16
C ASP A 17 -8.57 9.36 6.84
N GLY A 18 -8.15 10.48 6.25
CA GLY A 18 -9.02 11.56 5.80
C GLY A 18 -9.54 11.34 4.37
N ASP A 19 -10.87 11.38 4.20
CA ASP A 19 -11.56 11.29 2.89
C ASP A 19 -11.20 12.44 1.91
N GLU A 20 -10.48 13.47 2.35
CA GLU A 20 -9.93 14.49 1.47
C GLU A 20 -8.62 14.00 0.84
N SER A 21 -8.67 13.60 -0.43
CA SER A 21 -7.46 13.24 -1.17
C SER A 21 -6.45 14.41 -1.15
N ARG A 22 -5.15 14.12 -0.99
CA ARG A 22 -4.02 15.07 -0.94
C ARG A 22 -3.99 16.11 -2.08
N ILE A 23 -4.73 15.88 -3.14
CA ILE A 23 -4.78 16.72 -4.34
C ILE A 23 -6.01 17.63 -4.35
N ASP A 24 -7.07 17.31 -3.60
CA ASP A 24 -8.22 18.20 -3.47
C ASP A 24 -7.91 19.38 -2.52
N SER A 25 -7.13 19.19 -1.46
CA SER A 25 -6.61 20.29 -0.63
C SER A 25 -5.77 21.27 -1.46
N GLU A 26 -4.73 20.78 -2.15
CA GLU A 26 -3.85 21.61 -2.98
C GLU A 26 -4.60 22.32 -4.14
N LEU A 27 -5.53 21.62 -4.81
CA LEU A 27 -6.35 22.22 -5.87
C LEU A 27 -7.42 23.19 -5.33
N ARG A 28 -7.86 23.09 -4.07
CA ARG A 28 -8.69 24.12 -3.42
C ARG A 28 -7.88 25.40 -3.16
N HIS A 29 -6.65 25.28 -2.63
CA HIS A 29 -5.82 26.44 -2.31
C HIS A 29 -5.41 27.23 -3.57
N LEU A 30 -5.06 26.55 -4.65
CA LEU A 30 -4.80 27.18 -5.97
C LEU A 30 -6.03 27.83 -6.63
N VAL A 31 -7.23 27.69 -6.03
CA VAL A 31 -8.50 28.22 -6.54
C VAL A 31 -9.19 29.12 -5.49
N GLY A 32 -8.49 29.51 -4.42
CA GLY A 32 -9.01 30.38 -3.36
C GLY A 32 -9.26 31.84 -3.77
N GLY A 33 -8.78 32.27 -4.94
CA GLY A 33 -9.12 33.57 -5.53
C GLY A 33 -10.52 33.54 -6.14
N GLU A 34 -11.35 34.54 -5.86
CA GLU A 34 -12.77 34.61 -6.24
C GLU A 34 -13.04 34.17 -7.69
N MET A 35 -13.64 32.98 -7.87
CA MET A 35 -14.29 32.63 -9.13
C MET A 35 -15.38 33.69 -9.41
N ARG A 36 -15.11 34.60 -10.34
CA ARG A 36 -16.11 35.54 -10.83
C ARG A 36 -17.34 34.76 -11.27
N ALA A 37 -18.47 35.01 -10.60
CA ALA A 37 -19.74 34.40 -10.96
C ALA A 37 -20.18 34.93 -12.33
N VAL A 38 -19.83 34.21 -13.39
CA VAL A 38 -20.42 34.42 -14.71
C VAL A 38 -21.87 33.93 -14.62
N GLU A 39 -22.78 34.88 -14.38
CA GLU A 39 -24.22 34.64 -14.47
C GLU A 39 -24.58 34.30 -15.92
N ILE A 40 -24.59 33.00 -16.24
CA ILE A 40 -25.06 32.51 -17.54
C ILE A 40 -26.57 32.77 -17.61
N MET A 41 -26.94 33.88 -18.21
CA MET A 41 -28.33 34.23 -18.54
C MET A 41 -28.93 33.11 -19.40
N GLN A 42 -29.98 32.45 -18.89
CA GLN A 42 -30.77 31.53 -19.69
C GLN A 42 -31.72 32.32 -20.59
N GLU A 43 -31.38 32.44 -21.88
CA GLU A 43 -32.31 32.93 -22.91
C GLU A 43 -33.32 31.82 -23.25
N ASP A 44 -34.37 31.70 -22.44
CA ASP A 44 -35.48 30.76 -22.67
C ASP A 44 -36.42 31.28 -23.78
N ASP A 45 -36.22 30.78 -25.00
CA ASP A 45 -36.91 31.22 -26.22
C ASP A 45 -38.37 30.71 -26.28
N THR A 46 -39.30 31.43 -25.61
CA THR A 46 -40.75 31.15 -25.69
C THR A 46 -41.61 32.41 -25.97
N VAL A 47 -42.39 32.35 -27.04
CA VAL A 47 -43.11 33.50 -27.59
C VAL A 47 -44.61 33.51 -27.24
N ARG A 48 -45.03 34.52 -26.47
CA ARG A 48 -46.42 34.99 -26.22
C ARG A 48 -47.35 34.04 -25.43
N ASN A 49 -48.18 34.51 -24.50
CA ASN A 49 -49.05 35.69 -24.58
C ASN A 49 -49.22 36.46 -23.25
N VAL A 50 -49.72 37.70 -23.35
CA VAL A 50 -49.99 38.63 -22.23
C VAL A 50 -51.50 38.79 -22.04
N PRO A 51 -51.98 38.90 -20.78
CA PRO A 51 -52.78 40.07 -20.41
C PRO A 51 -52.38 40.69 -19.04
N THR A 52 -52.61 41.98 -18.88
CA THR A 52 -52.11 42.82 -17.77
C THR A 52 -53.18 43.22 -16.73
N VAL A 53 -52.92 43.01 -15.44
CA VAL A 53 -53.54 43.71 -14.29
C VAL A 53 -52.48 43.80 -13.17
N LYS A 54 -51.79 44.93 -12.94
CA LYS A 54 -52.14 46.13 -12.12
C LYS A 54 -52.04 45.97 -10.58
N GLU A 55 -51.04 46.67 -10.04
CA GLU A 55 -51.06 47.57 -8.86
C GLU A 55 -51.02 47.06 -7.39
N ASN A 56 -50.13 47.73 -6.62
CA ASN A 56 -50.05 47.91 -5.16
C ASN A 56 -49.64 46.70 -4.27
N GLY A 57 -48.90 46.86 -3.17
CA GLY A 57 -48.18 48.04 -2.65
C GLY A 57 -48.19 48.15 -1.10
N PHE A 58 -47.06 48.50 -0.47
CA PHE A 58 -46.87 48.74 0.98
C PHE A 58 -47.08 47.50 1.89
N SER A 59 -46.59 47.42 3.15
CA SER A 59 -45.41 47.99 3.84
C SER A 59 -45.30 47.42 5.27
N ASP A 60 -44.11 47.52 5.89
CA ASP A 60 -43.88 47.38 7.35
C ASP A 60 -44.23 46.02 8.00
N ARG A 61 -43.82 45.67 9.23
CA ARG A 61 -42.61 45.82 10.09
C ARG A 61 -43.02 45.32 11.49
N LYS A 62 -42.08 44.83 12.29
CA LYS A 62 -42.20 44.53 13.75
C LYS A 62 -43.15 43.37 14.15
N SER A 63 -43.05 42.79 15.35
CA SER A 63 -41.89 42.46 16.22
C SER A 63 -42.32 41.65 17.46
N GLU A 64 -41.44 40.77 17.94
CA GLU A 64 -41.32 40.30 19.35
C GLU A 64 -42.36 39.34 19.99
N LYS A 65 -41.81 38.61 21.00
CA LYS A 65 -42.42 38.15 22.27
C LYS A 65 -43.24 36.84 22.35
N THR A 66 -42.46 35.77 22.54
CA THR A 66 -42.46 34.91 23.76
C THR A 66 -43.78 34.40 24.37
N SER A 67 -43.86 33.08 24.53
CA SER A 67 -44.39 32.47 25.77
C SER A 67 -43.75 31.10 26.05
N LYS A 68 -43.49 30.80 27.33
CA LYS A 68 -43.14 29.45 27.82
C LYS A 68 -44.39 28.83 28.44
N ALA A 69 -44.57 27.52 28.30
CA ALA A 69 -45.44 26.73 29.17
C ALA A 69 -44.82 25.34 29.43
N ARG A 70 -44.85 24.90 30.69
CA ARG A 70 -44.30 23.62 31.18
C ARG A 70 -45.12 23.20 32.40
N TRP A 71 -45.71 22.01 32.38
CA TRP A 71 -46.47 21.47 33.52
C TRP A 71 -46.25 19.97 33.73
N HIS A 72 -46.39 19.54 34.99
CA HIS A 72 -46.33 18.16 35.46
C HIS A 72 -47.76 17.53 35.39
N GLY A 73 -48.02 16.22 35.53
CA GLY A 73 -47.15 15.05 35.77
C GLY A 73 -47.41 14.36 37.12
N THR A 74 -48.14 13.23 37.17
CA THR A 74 -48.24 12.32 38.34
C THR A 74 -48.69 10.87 38.01
N ASN A 75 -47.89 9.92 38.50
CA ASN A 75 -48.09 8.51 38.91
C ASN A 75 -49.47 7.79 38.81
N SER A 76 -49.41 6.50 38.42
CA SER A 76 -49.98 5.36 39.17
C SER A 76 -49.13 4.07 38.92
N SER A 77 -49.40 2.95 39.60
CA SER A 77 -48.41 1.84 39.78
C SER A 77 -49.01 0.44 40.05
N VAL A 78 -48.15 -0.61 40.13
CA VAL A 78 -48.43 -2.03 40.55
C VAL A 78 -49.07 -2.90 39.44
N SER A 79 -48.81 -4.20 39.17
CA SER A 79 -47.94 -5.30 39.70
C SER A 79 -47.54 -6.20 38.50
N SER A 80 -46.33 -6.79 38.33
CA SER A 80 -45.53 -7.76 39.11
C SER A 80 -45.88 -9.26 38.94
N ARG A 81 -44.83 -10.13 38.93
CA ARG A 81 -44.80 -11.63 38.87
C ARG A 81 -45.03 -12.30 37.49
N LYS A 82 -44.54 -13.53 37.22
CA LYS A 82 -43.21 -14.17 37.45
C LYS A 82 -43.13 -15.55 36.73
N SER A 83 -42.08 -15.78 35.94
CA SER A 83 -41.37 -17.06 35.68
C SER A 83 -42.09 -18.43 35.75
N ARG A 84 -42.03 -19.23 34.65
CA ARG A 84 -41.70 -20.67 34.69
C ARG A 84 -41.46 -21.33 33.31
N THR A 85 -40.40 -22.15 33.21
CA THR A 85 -40.22 -23.27 32.25
C THR A 85 -40.54 -24.61 32.96
N PRO A 86 -40.74 -25.75 32.25
CA PRO A 86 -39.61 -26.70 32.05
C PRO A 86 -39.69 -27.64 30.79
N SER A 87 -38.64 -28.46 30.60
CA SER A 87 -38.52 -29.81 29.96
C SER A 87 -39.52 -30.32 28.90
N GLN A 88 -39.17 -30.89 27.71
CA GLN A 88 -38.13 -31.86 27.27
C GLN A 88 -38.54 -33.36 27.33
N THR A 89 -38.78 -34.00 26.16
CA THR A 89 -38.74 -35.45 25.78
C THR A 89 -39.45 -35.63 24.40
N GLN A 90 -39.35 -36.73 23.60
CA GLN A 90 -38.22 -37.59 23.17
C GLN A 90 -38.69 -38.54 22.01
N LEU A 91 -37.85 -38.79 20.98
CA LEU A 91 -37.91 -39.94 20.00
C LEU A 91 -39.19 -40.01 19.09
N GLU A 92 -39.32 -40.81 18.01
CA GLU A 92 -38.58 -41.97 17.44
C GLU A 92 -38.29 -41.85 15.91
N SER A 93 -37.65 -42.88 15.33
CA SER A 93 -37.43 -43.14 13.89
C SER A 93 -38.72 -43.63 13.18
N ASP A 94 -38.83 -43.98 11.88
CA ASP A 94 -37.94 -44.33 10.75
C ASP A 94 -38.59 -43.80 9.42
N GLY A 95 -38.09 -43.97 8.18
CA GLY A 95 -37.01 -44.79 7.62
C GLY A 95 -36.84 -44.54 6.09
N SER A 96 -36.31 -45.49 5.31
CA SER A 96 -36.02 -45.29 3.86
C SER A 96 -36.63 -46.31 2.87
N THR A 97 -36.95 -45.90 1.64
CA THR A 97 -36.50 -46.55 0.39
C THR A 97 -36.93 -45.85 -0.93
N LYS A 98 -36.03 -45.84 -1.93
CA LYS A 98 -36.19 -46.04 -3.41
C LYS A 98 -37.41 -45.41 -4.13
N TYR A 99 -37.25 -44.73 -5.26
CA TYR A 99 -36.85 -45.35 -6.55
C TYR A 99 -36.29 -44.35 -7.60
N SER A 100 -35.67 -44.88 -8.64
CA SER A 100 -35.35 -44.21 -9.93
C SER A 100 -35.69 -45.20 -11.08
N PRO A 101 -35.92 -44.78 -12.35
CA PRO A 101 -34.79 -44.38 -13.22
C PRO A 101 -35.11 -43.43 -14.43
N LYS A 102 -34.04 -42.99 -15.14
CA LYS A 102 -33.81 -42.93 -16.63
C LYS A 102 -34.97 -42.56 -17.61
N SER A 103 -34.77 -41.86 -18.75
CA SER A 103 -33.58 -41.26 -19.41
C SER A 103 -33.87 -40.61 -20.79
N LYS A 104 -32.99 -39.68 -21.25
CA LYS A 104 -32.55 -39.40 -22.66
C LYS A 104 -33.57 -38.74 -23.67
N ILE A 105 -33.24 -37.63 -24.37
CA ILE A 105 -32.41 -37.41 -25.61
C ILE A 105 -33.10 -37.95 -26.90
N SER A 106 -33.23 -37.27 -28.06
CA SER A 106 -33.03 -35.85 -28.50
C SER A 106 -33.49 -35.63 -29.97
N SER A 107 -33.54 -34.37 -30.46
CA SER A 107 -33.51 -33.92 -31.89
C SER A 107 -34.74 -34.26 -32.80
N GLU A 108 -35.00 -33.67 -33.99
CA GLU A 108 -34.22 -32.82 -34.92
C GLU A 108 -35.13 -32.01 -35.93
N LYS A 109 -34.59 -30.95 -36.59
CA LYS A 109 -35.01 -30.29 -37.89
C LYS A 109 -36.43 -29.69 -38.10
N GLY A 110 -36.57 -28.65 -38.96
CA GLY A 110 -37.90 -28.22 -39.44
C GLY A 110 -38.05 -27.29 -40.67
N ASP A 111 -37.81 -25.97 -40.55
CA ASP A 111 -37.90 -24.91 -41.61
C ASP A 111 -39.32 -24.44 -42.12
N LYS A 112 -39.36 -23.22 -42.71
CA LYS A 112 -40.40 -22.51 -43.54
C LYS A 112 -41.69 -21.98 -42.87
N ASN A 113 -41.87 -20.67 -42.56
CA ASN A 113 -41.97 -19.44 -43.40
C ASN A 113 -43.32 -19.28 -44.18
N VAL A 114 -43.67 -18.03 -44.57
CA VAL A 114 -44.91 -17.50 -45.27
C VAL A 114 -46.03 -17.06 -44.28
N LYS A 115 -46.43 -15.77 -44.15
CA LYS A 115 -47.02 -14.74 -45.07
C LYS A 115 -48.52 -15.05 -45.40
N LYS A 116 -49.44 -14.11 -45.71
CA LYS A 116 -49.35 -12.69 -46.15
C LYS A 116 -50.72 -11.97 -46.07
N SER A 117 -50.71 -10.62 -45.96
CA SER A 117 -51.58 -9.58 -46.63
C SER A 117 -53.06 -9.84 -46.98
N SER A 118 -53.93 -8.82 -47.00
CA SER A 118 -54.08 -7.83 -48.12
C SER A 118 -55.46 -7.08 -48.01
N PRO A 119 -55.96 -6.24 -48.96
CA PRO A 119 -55.37 -5.58 -50.15
C PRO A 119 -55.77 -4.08 -50.42
N SER A 120 -54.87 -3.27 -51.04
CA SER A 120 -55.08 -2.32 -52.18
C SER A 120 -56.13 -1.16 -52.11
N VAL A 121 -56.27 -0.16 -53.03
CA VAL A 121 -55.90 0.04 -54.47
C VAL A 121 -55.33 1.46 -54.77
N THR A 122 -54.60 1.54 -55.90
CA THR A 122 -53.74 2.58 -56.50
C THR A 122 -54.41 3.85 -57.10
N ASN A 123 -53.58 4.86 -57.45
CA ASN A 123 -53.38 5.24 -58.88
C ASN A 123 -52.03 5.97 -59.17
N ALA A 124 -51.59 6.05 -60.44
CA ALA A 124 -50.21 6.50 -60.79
C ALA A 124 -49.96 6.99 -62.25
N LYS A 125 -48.86 7.77 -62.46
CA LYS A 125 -48.05 7.99 -63.71
C LYS A 125 -46.76 8.75 -63.31
N LYS A 126 -45.52 8.34 -63.65
CA LYS A 126 -44.77 8.41 -64.94
C LYS A 126 -44.49 9.86 -65.41
N ARG A 127 -43.27 10.25 -65.88
CA ARG A 127 -42.12 9.47 -66.42
C ARG A 127 -40.83 10.33 -66.62
N ARG A 128 -39.62 9.72 -66.50
CA ARG A 128 -38.31 10.14 -67.11
C ARG A 128 -37.73 11.49 -66.61
N ASN A 129 -36.42 11.84 -66.66
CA ASN A 129 -35.10 11.25 -66.99
C ASN A 129 -34.03 12.23 -66.36
N SER A 130 -32.70 12.12 -66.36
CA SER A 130 -31.62 11.08 -66.44
C SER A 130 -30.26 11.86 -66.40
N THR A 131 -29.02 11.35 -66.32
CA THR A 131 -28.34 10.03 -66.46
C THR A 131 -27.03 10.05 -65.64
N GLY A 132 -26.53 8.90 -65.16
CA GLY A 132 -25.07 8.66 -65.01
C GLY A 132 -24.67 7.99 -63.70
N GLY A 133 -23.63 7.13 -63.72
CA GLY A 133 -23.14 6.42 -62.54
C GLY A 133 -21.62 6.35 -62.46
N GLU A 134 -21.15 5.73 -61.37
CA GLU A 134 -19.76 5.33 -61.07
C GLU A 134 -18.68 6.43 -60.93
N ALA A 135 -18.22 6.64 -59.70
CA ALA A 135 -16.80 6.46 -59.36
C ALA A 135 -16.54 6.40 -57.84
N LYS A 136 -15.90 5.31 -57.41
CA LYS A 136 -14.99 5.13 -56.25
C LYS A 136 -15.18 5.96 -54.98
N LEU A 137 -15.47 5.24 -53.89
CA LEU A 137 -15.03 5.55 -52.53
C LEU A 137 -13.54 5.96 -52.51
N ARG A 138 -13.23 7.03 -51.77
CA ARG A 138 -11.92 7.22 -51.12
C ARG A 138 -12.12 7.75 -49.70
N SER A 139 -11.21 7.37 -48.82
CA SER A 139 -11.23 7.62 -47.38
C SER A 139 -11.22 9.11 -47.03
N GLY A 140 -11.97 9.49 -46.00
CA GLY A 140 -12.08 10.89 -45.56
C GLY A 140 -13.00 11.08 -44.37
N SER A 141 -12.86 10.26 -43.32
CA SER A 141 -13.47 10.53 -42.02
C SER A 141 -12.75 11.73 -41.37
N LYS A 142 -13.22 12.94 -41.67
CA LYS A 142 -12.88 14.12 -40.89
C LYS A 142 -13.66 14.08 -39.58
N ASP A 143 -12.98 14.30 -38.47
CA ASP A 143 -13.60 14.38 -37.16
C ASP A 143 -14.51 15.61 -37.06
N PHE A 144 -15.70 15.42 -36.49
CA PHE A 144 -16.72 16.46 -36.31
C PHE A 144 -16.64 17.13 -34.92
N SER A 145 -15.49 17.03 -34.24
CA SER A 145 -15.31 17.39 -32.82
C SER A 145 -14.53 18.68 -32.54
N GLU A 146 -13.95 19.33 -33.56
CA GLU A 146 -13.05 20.49 -33.35
C GLU A 146 -13.74 21.87 -33.28
N TYR A 147 -15.02 21.97 -33.61
CA TYR A 147 -15.72 23.28 -33.66
C TYR A 147 -15.86 23.91 -32.27
N GLY A 148 -15.26 25.09 -32.10
CA GLY A 148 -15.45 25.96 -30.92
C GLY A 148 -14.37 25.85 -29.83
N LEU A 149 -13.32 25.05 -30.03
CA LEU A 149 -12.21 24.92 -29.07
C LEU A 149 -11.40 26.21 -28.87
N ASP A 150 -11.54 27.18 -29.78
CA ASP A 150 -10.82 28.47 -29.77
C ASP A 150 -11.46 29.51 -28.81
N ASN A 151 -12.35 29.08 -27.91
CA ASN A 151 -12.97 29.91 -26.87
C ASN A 151 -12.54 29.45 -25.46
N PRO A 152 -11.81 30.25 -24.66
CA PRO A 152 -11.35 29.86 -23.33
C PRO A 152 -12.48 29.62 -22.31
N ASP A 153 -13.64 30.27 -22.46
CA ASP A 153 -14.81 30.01 -21.61
C ASP A 153 -15.31 28.56 -21.75
N LEU A 154 -15.15 27.98 -22.95
CA LEU A 154 -15.46 26.58 -23.21
C LEU A 154 -14.48 25.67 -22.48
N GLY A 155 -13.18 25.99 -22.52
CA GLY A 155 -12.15 25.28 -21.75
C GLY A 155 -12.46 25.22 -20.25
N LEU A 156 -12.85 26.36 -19.66
CA LEU A 156 -13.19 26.44 -18.24
C LEU A 156 -14.47 25.65 -17.89
N PHE A 157 -15.49 25.69 -18.75
CA PHE A 157 -16.69 24.85 -18.60
C PHE A 157 -16.37 23.36 -18.67
N MET A 158 -15.54 22.92 -19.63
CA MET A 158 -15.13 21.52 -19.76
C MET A 158 -14.28 21.07 -18.57
N LEU A 159 -13.38 21.93 -18.05
CA LEU A 159 -12.58 21.65 -16.87
C LEU A 159 -13.45 21.47 -15.61
N LYS A 160 -14.47 22.33 -15.42
CA LYS A 160 -15.44 22.17 -14.34
C LYS A 160 -16.23 20.86 -14.49
N ARG A 161 -16.67 20.52 -15.71
CA ARG A 161 -17.34 19.24 -15.99
C ARG A 161 -16.46 18.02 -15.78
N ALA A 162 -15.15 18.12 -15.97
CA ALA A 162 -14.23 17.04 -15.59
C ALA A 162 -14.20 16.84 -14.07
N ARG A 163 -14.07 17.92 -13.28
CA ARG A 163 -14.10 17.87 -11.81
C ARG A 163 -15.44 17.32 -11.27
N ASP A 164 -16.57 17.83 -11.76
CA ASP A 164 -17.94 17.36 -11.44
C ASP A 164 -18.14 15.85 -11.71
N LEU A 165 -17.30 15.22 -12.55
CA LEU A 165 -17.38 13.80 -12.92
C LEU A 165 -16.31 12.92 -12.23
N ILE A 166 -15.28 13.52 -11.63
CA ILE A 166 -14.35 12.82 -10.73
C ILE A 166 -15.08 12.48 -9.43
N SER A 167 -15.80 13.45 -8.85
CA SER A 167 -16.56 13.28 -7.60
C SER A 167 -17.78 12.35 -7.70
N VAL A 168 -18.05 11.78 -8.88
CA VAL A 168 -19.16 10.83 -9.15
C VAL A 168 -18.63 9.58 -9.87
N ASP A 169 -17.34 9.24 -9.66
CA ASP A 169 -16.66 8.04 -10.17
C ASP A 169 -16.96 7.76 -11.66
N ASN A 170 -16.86 8.80 -12.49
CA ASN A 170 -17.09 8.69 -13.93
C ASN A 170 -15.83 9.05 -14.72
N HIS A 171 -14.69 8.52 -14.27
CA HIS A 171 -13.36 8.85 -14.78
C HIS A 171 -13.24 8.77 -16.31
N ARG A 172 -13.91 7.81 -16.98
CA ARG A 172 -13.92 7.72 -18.46
C ARG A 172 -14.61 8.89 -19.16
N ARG A 173 -15.62 9.52 -18.55
CA ARG A 173 -16.22 10.76 -19.09
C ARG A 173 -15.44 11.99 -18.64
N ALA A 174 -14.95 12.01 -17.40
CA ALA A 174 -14.06 13.07 -16.92
C ALA A 174 -12.84 13.24 -17.83
N LEU A 175 -12.25 12.13 -18.30
CA LEU A 175 -11.11 12.11 -19.23
C LEU A 175 -11.41 12.80 -20.57
N ASP A 176 -12.56 12.52 -21.19
CA ASP A 176 -12.98 13.17 -22.44
C ASP A 176 -13.19 14.69 -22.26
N TYR A 177 -13.73 15.11 -21.12
CA TYR A 177 -13.86 16.53 -20.78
C TYR A 177 -12.50 17.20 -20.48
N ALA A 178 -11.61 16.55 -19.74
CA ALA A 178 -10.28 17.07 -19.43
C ALA A 178 -9.41 17.22 -20.69
N LEU A 179 -9.39 16.20 -21.57
CA LEU A 179 -8.68 16.25 -22.85
C LEU A 179 -9.20 17.35 -23.79
N ARG A 180 -10.49 17.72 -23.69
CA ARG A 180 -11.06 18.86 -24.44
C ARG A 180 -10.71 20.20 -23.80
N ALA A 181 -10.66 20.27 -22.47
CA ALA A 181 -10.24 21.47 -21.75
C ALA A 181 -8.78 21.82 -22.08
N VAL A 182 -7.85 20.87 -21.93
CA VAL A 182 -6.43 21.01 -22.30
C VAL A 182 -6.30 21.51 -23.75
N LYS A 183 -6.93 20.82 -24.72
CA LYS A 183 -6.89 21.22 -26.15
C LYS A 183 -7.53 22.57 -26.46
N SER A 184 -8.42 23.07 -25.63
CA SER A 184 -8.98 24.41 -25.77
C SER A 184 -8.00 25.46 -25.26
N PHE A 185 -7.40 25.23 -24.08
CA PHE A 185 -6.38 26.13 -23.53
C PHE A 185 -5.10 26.14 -24.37
N GLU A 186 -4.62 25.00 -24.87
CA GLU A 186 -3.50 24.88 -25.83
C GLU A 186 -3.69 25.77 -27.07
N LYS A 187 -4.91 25.81 -27.64
CA LYS A 187 -5.24 26.65 -28.80
C LYS A 187 -5.33 28.15 -28.46
N CYS A 188 -5.47 28.50 -27.18
CA CYS A 188 -5.57 29.87 -26.68
C CYS A 188 -4.25 30.42 -26.09
N VAL A 189 -3.10 29.75 -26.27
CA VAL A 189 -1.82 30.19 -25.71
C VAL A 189 -1.20 31.33 -26.54
N ASP A 190 -1.41 32.57 -26.10
CA ASP A 190 -0.78 33.81 -26.63
C ASP A 190 0.74 33.92 -26.31
N GLY A 191 1.46 32.79 -26.24
CA GLY A 191 2.90 32.73 -25.93
C GLY A 191 3.28 33.08 -24.49
N LYS A 192 2.31 33.17 -23.57
CA LYS A 192 2.51 33.31 -22.12
C LYS A 192 2.13 32.02 -21.39
N PRO A 193 2.74 31.72 -20.23
CA PRO A 193 2.27 30.62 -19.38
C PRO A 193 0.82 30.86 -18.95
N SER A 194 -0.03 29.86 -19.18
CA SER A 194 -1.45 29.91 -18.85
C SER A 194 -1.73 29.06 -17.62
N PHE A 195 -2.21 29.70 -16.56
CA PHE A 195 -2.58 29.03 -15.31
C PHE A 195 -3.71 28.00 -15.52
N ASP A 196 -4.70 28.34 -16.34
CA ASP A 196 -5.81 27.43 -16.68
C ASP A 196 -5.33 26.19 -17.44
N LEU A 197 -4.32 26.33 -18.31
CA LEU A 197 -3.69 25.17 -18.96
C LEU A 197 -3.06 24.25 -17.92
N VAL A 198 -2.21 24.78 -17.01
CA VAL A 198 -1.57 24.01 -15.94
C VAL A 198 -2.59 23.31 -15.05
N MET A 199 -3.65 24.01 -14.64
CA MET A 199 -4.74 23.44 -13.83
C MET A 199 -5.57 22.41 -14.58
N SER A 200 -5.65 22.48 -15.92
CA SER A 200 -6.28 21.44 -16.75
C SER A 200 -5.38 20.20 -16.93
N LEU A 201 -4.07 20.37 -17.04
CA LEU A 201 -3.08 19.28 -17.05
C LEU A 201 -3.07 18.54 -15.70
N HIS A 202 -3.11 19.26 -14.58
CA HIS A 202 -3.23 18.67 -13.23
C HIS A 202 -4.49 17.81 -13.06
N VAL A 203 -5.65 18.27 -13.55
CA VAL A 203 -6.89 17.48 -13.53
C VAL A 203 -6.80 16.27 -14.46
N LEU A 204 -6.20 16.42 -15.65
CA LEU A 204 -5.98 15.32 -16.59
C LEU A 204 -5.07 14.23 -16.00
N ALA A 205 -3.95 14.61 -15.39
CA ALA A 205 -3.03 13.69 -14.72
C ALA A 205 -3.69 12.96 -13.54
N ALA A 206 -4.50 13.66 -12.74
CA ALA A 206 -5.24 13.04 -11.65
C ALA A 206 -6.24 11.97 -12.15
N ILE A 207 -6.90 12.20 -13.30
CA ILE A 207 -7.79 11.22 -13.94
C ILE A 207 -6.98 10.03 -14.52
N TYR A 208 -5.84 10.28 -15.15
CA TYR A 208 -4.97 9.20 -15.62
C TYR A 208 -4.49 8.32 -14.46
N ARG A 209 -4.11 8.92 -13.32
CA ARG A 209 -3.69 8.20 -12.12
C ARG A 209 -4.84 7.40 -11.50
N SER A 210 -6.06 7.94 -11.42
CA SER A 210 -7.23 7.18 -10.91
C SER A 210 -7.72 6.08 -11.87
N LEU A 211 -7.31 6.12 -13.15
CA LEU A 211 -7.49 5.03 -14.12
C LEU A 211 -6.32 4.03 -14.14
N GLY A 212 -5.30 4.18 -13.28
CA GLY A 212 -4.09 3.35 -13.26
C GLY A 212 -3.16 3.56 -14.47
N GLN A 213 -3.36 4.62 -15.24
CA GLN A 213 -2.63 4.93 -16.48
C GLN A 213 -1.40 5.82 -16.21
N TYR A 214 -0.55 5.39 -15.27
CA TYR A 214 0.58 6.19 -14.77
C TYR A 214 1.55 6.65 -15.87
N GLU A 215 1.81 5.80 -16.88
CA GLU A 215 2.62 6.12 -18.08
C GLU A 215 2.09 7.34 -18.87
N GLN A 216 0.79 7.65 -18.74
CA GLN A 216 0.13 8.78 -19.40
C GLN A 216 0.00 9.99 -18.47
N ALA A 217 0.05 9.78 -17.14
CA ALA A 217 0.09 10.85 -16.15
C ALA A 217 1.45 11.55 -16.09
N ILE A 218 2.57 10.79 -16.15
CA ILE A 218 3.93 11.33 -16.06
C ILE A 218 4.21 12.45 -17.09
N PRO A 219 4.08 12.25 -18.42
CA PRO A 219 4.40 13.29 -19.39
C PRO A 219 3.44 14.50 -19.33
N VAL A 220 2.23 14.33 -18.81
CA VAL A 220 1.27 15.43 -18.56
C VAL A 220 1.72 16.29 -17.37
N LEU A 221 2.31 15.67 -16.34
CA LEU A 221 2.88 16.35 -15.18
C LEU A 221 4.24 16.98 -15.47
N GLU A 222 5.10 16.31 -16.24
CA GLU A 222 6.35 16.88 -16.74
C GLU A 222 6.07 18.17 -17.54
N HIS A 223 5.06 18.14 -18.42
CA HIS A 223 4.64 19.36 -19.13
C HIS A 223 4.02 20.42 -18.19
N SER A 224 3.28 20.03 -17.15
CA SER A 224 2.66 20.99 -16.22
C SER A 224 3.68 21.68 -15.30
N ILE A 225 4.83 21.07 -15.01
CA ILE A 225 5.94 21.74 -14.29
C ILE A 225 6.84 22.58 -15.20
N GLU A 226 6.85 22.38 -16.52
CA GLU A 226 7.63 23.22 -17.44
C GLU A 226 7.02 24.62 -17.61
N ILE A 227 5.69 24.73 -17.64
CA ILE A 227 4.98 25.99 -17.94
C ILE A 227 5.22 27.10 -16.89
N PRO A 228 5.15 26.87 -15.55
CA PRO A 228 5.24 27.96 -14.58
C PRO A 228 6.67 28.47 -14.36
N VAL A 229 6.85 29.78 -14.51
CA VAL A 229 8.11 30.50 -14.25
C VAL A 229 8.10 31.08 -12.84
N LEU A 230 9.07 30.69 -12.00
CA LEU A 230 9.15 31.11 -10.59
C LEU A 230 9.23 32.64 -10.41
N GLU A 231 9.92 33.33 -11.31
CA GLU A 231 10.16 34.78 -11.24
C GLU A 231 8.89 35.63 -11.50
N GLU A 232 7.82 35.04 -12.03
CA GLU A 232 6.59 35.78 -12.36
C GLU A 232 5.62 35.91 -11.19
N GLY A 233 5.74 35.10 -10.14
CA GLY A 233 4.95 35.27 -8.91
C GLY A 233 4.74 34.01 -8.07
N GLN A 234 4.19 34.22 -6.86
CA GLN A 234 3.88 33.17 -5.89
C GLN A 234 2.95 32.09 -6.47
N ASP A 235 1.94 32.48 -7.26
CA ASP A 235 0.99 31.54 -7.88
C ASP A 235 1.66 30.61 -8.89
N HIS A 236 2.68 31.09 -9.63
CA HIS A 236 3.44 30.25 -10.56
C HIS A 236 4.36 29.27 -9.81
N ALA A 237 4.94 29.69 -8.68
CA ALA A 237 5.69 28.79 -7.81
C ALA A 237 4.79 27.72 -7.17
N LEU A 238 3.60 28.08 -6.68
CA LEU A 238 2.63 27.13 -6.11
C LEU A 238 2.05 26.18 -7.18
N ALA A 239 1.82 26.66 -8.41
CA ALA A 239 1.45 25.79 -9.53
C ALA A 239 2.56 24.77 -9.87
N LYS A 240 3.83 25.21 -9.90
CA LYS A 240 4.99 24.32 -10.13
C LYS A 240 5.15 23.29 -9.00
N PHE A 241 4.99 23.73 -7.76
CA PHE A 241 4.97 22.88 -6.57
C PHE A 241 3.91 21.78 -6.68
N ALA A 242 2.64 22.13 -6.95
CA ALA A 242 1.56 21.14 -7.07
C ALA A 242 1.79 20.11 -8.20
N GLY A 243 2.47 20.50 -9.27
CA GLY A 243 2.93 19.57 -10.32
C GLY A 243 4.00 18.60 -9.81
N TYR A 244 5.01 19.08 -9.09
CA TYR A 244 6.02 18.23 -8.45
C TYR A 244 5.43 17.28 -7.40
N MET A 245 4.48 17.76 -6.57
CA MET A 245 3.77 16.91 -5.61
C MET A 245 3.06 15.76 -6.34
N GLN A 246 2.22 16.06 -7.34
CA GLN A 246 1.52 15.02 -8.11
C GLN A 246 2.43 14.07 -8.90
N LEU A 247 3.62 14.52 -9.30
CA LEU A 247 4.63 13.67 -9.91
C LEU A 247 5.29 12.75 -8.87
N GLY A 248 5.54 13.26 -7.65
CA GLY A 248 5.93 12.47 -6.48
C GLY A 248 4.90 11.40 -6.11
N ASP A 249 3.60 11.75 -6.12
CA ASP A 249 2.47 10.83 -5.91
C ASP A 249 2.49 9.70 -6.95
N THR A 250 2.67 10.06 -8.22
CA THR A 250 2.66 9.13 -9.34
C THR A 250 3.86 8.18 -9.29
N TYR A 251 5.05 8.67 -8.90
CA TYR A 251 6.23 7.82 -8.71
C TYR A 251 6.14 6.92 -7.46
N SER A 252 5.55 7.40 -6.36
CA SER A 252 5.30 6.58 -5.16
C SER A 252 4.34 5.41 -5.49
N MET A 253 3.25 5.66 -6.22
CA MET A 253 2.32 4.62 -6.69
C MET A 253 2.95 3.61 -7.67
N LEU A 254 4.03 3.99 -8.37
CA LEU A 254 4.83 3.09 -9.21
C LEU A 254 5.97 2.37 -8.47
N GLY A 255 6.14 2.60 -7.16
CA GLY A 255 7.28 2.09 -6.38
C GLY A 255 8.62 2.76 -6.70
N GLN A 256 8.65 3.82 -7.50
CA GLN A 256 9.86 4.55 -7.89
C GLN A 256 10.25 5.59 -6.83
N LEU A 257 10.59 5.08 -5.64
CA LEU A 257 10.79 5.90 -4.43
C LEU A 257 11.89 6.97 -4.58
N GLU A 258 12.94 6.74 -5.37
CA GLU A 258 13.99 7.76 -5.59
C GLU A 258 13.47 8.95 -6.43
N ASN A 259 12.72 8.68 -7.50
CA ASN A 259 12.07 9.72 -8.29
C ASN A 259 11.03 10.47 -7.45
N SER A 260 10.31 9.74 -6.59
CA SER A 260 9.35 10.30 -5.63
C SER A 260 10.02 11.27 -4.64
N ILE A 261 11.10 10.84 -3.96
CA ILE A 261 11.90 11.68 -3.03
C ILE A 261 12.43 12.93 -3.73
N ASN A 262 12.96 12.81 -4.95
CA ASN A 262 13.47 13.94 -5.72
C ASN A 262 12.37 14.97 -6.04
N CYS A 263 11.17 14.51 -6.43
CA CYS A 263 10.03 15.37 -6.70
C CYS A 263 9.54 16.11 -5.44
N TYR A 264 9.32 15.39 -4.33
CA TYR A 264 8.89 16.00 -3.06
C TYR A 264 9.94 16.95 -2.48
N SER A 265 11.24 16.63 -2.62
CA SER A 265 12.33 17.51 -2.19
C SER A 265 12.35 18.82 -3.00
N THR A 266 12.21 18.73 -4.32
CA THR A 266 12.15 19.90 -5.20
C THR A 266 10.90 20.74 -4.91
N GLY A 267 9.75 20.09 -4.67
CA GLY A 267 8.53 20.74 -4.22
C GLY A 267 8.72 21.51 -2.90
N LEU A 268 9.32 20.87 -1.90
CA LEU A 268 9.61 21.47 -0.59
C LEU A 268 10.51 22.71 -0.68
N GLU A 269 11.50 22.72 -1.59
CA GLU A 269 12.34 23.90 -1.84
C GLU A 269 11.54 25.04 -2.49
N ILE A 270 10.73 24.75 -3.52
CA ILE A 270 9.88 25.74 -4.18
C ILE A 270 8.85 26.33 -3.21
N GLN A 271 8.23 25.50 -2.37
CA GLN A 271 7.24 25.92 -1.38
C GLN A 271 7.88 26.80 -0.29
N LYS A 272 9.05 26.41 0.24
CA LYS A 272 9.84 27.23 1.18
C LYS A 272 10.26 28.57 0.58
N TRP A 273 10.57 28.62 -0.72
CA TRP A 273 10.87 29.86 -1.43
C TRP A 273 9.62 30.75 -1.59
N ALA A 274 8.47 30.16 -1.91
CA ALA A 274 7.22 30.88 -2.18
C ALA A 274 6.49 31.37 -0.92
N LEU A 275 6.61 30.66 0.19
CA LEU A 275 5.84 30.90 1.43
C LEU A 275 6.70 31.33 2.63
N GLY A 276 8.00 31.00 2.62
CA GLY A 276 8.86 31.07 3.79
C GLY A 276 8.92 29.74 4.55
N ALA A 277 9.98 29.54 5.35
CA ALA A 277 10.29 28.24 5.95
C ALA A 277 9.47 27.85 7.19
N THR A 278 8.62 28.76 7.69
CA THR A 278 7.79 28.60 8.91
C THR A 278 6.28 28.65 8.61
N ASP A 279 5.88 28.53 7.34
CA ASP A 279 4.48 28.39 6.95
C ASP A 279 4.01 26.95 7.25
N THR A 280 2.79 26.77 7.77
CA THR A 280 2.29 25.44 8.18
C THR A 280 2.27 24.44 7.01
N ARG A 281 2.02 24.90 5.78
CA ARG A 281 2.01 24.04 4.59
C ARG A 281 3.40 23.46 4.26
N VAL A 282 4.46 24.09 4.76
CA VAL A 282 5.83 23.55 4.70
C VAL A 282 6.01 22.39 5.69
N GLY A 283 5.31 22.41 6.83
CA GLY A 283 5.20 21.28 7.75
C GLY A 283 4.53 20.07 7.08
N GLU A 284 3.38 20.28 6.44
CA GLU A 284 2.69 19.24 5.67
C GLU A 284 3.59 18.60 4.60
N THR A 285 4.32 19.39 3.81
CA THR A 285 5.27 18.86 2.81
C THR A 285 6.46 18.15 3.45
N CYS A 286 6.93 18.60 4.63
CA CYS A 286 7.95 17.85 5.39
C CYS A 286 7.41 16.49 5.83
N ARG A 287 6.15 16.39 6.26
CA ARG A 287 5.49 15.10 6.57
C ARG A 287 5.35 14.22 5.33
N TYR A 288 4.89 14.74 4.19
CA TYR A 288 4.79 13.94 2.95
C TYR A 288 6.15 13.42 2.46
N LEU A 289 7.21 14.21 2.56
CA LEU A 289 8.57 13.75 2.24
C LEU A 289 9.05 12.69 3.26
N ALA A 290 8.75 12.87 4.55
CA ALA A 290 9.08 11.89 5.60
C ALA A 290 8.36 10.55 5.38
N GLU A 291 7.06 10.54 5.02
CA GLU A 291 6.30 9.33 4.69
C GLU A 291 6.98 8.50 3.59
N VAL A 292 7.55 9.17 2.57
CA VAL A 292 8.25 8.50 1.46
C VAL A 292 9.66 8.04 1.87
N HIS A 293 10.35 8.76 2.76
CA HIS A 293 11.57 8.23 3.37
C HIS A 293 11.29 7.00 4.26
N VAL A 294 10.13 6.90 4.94
CA VAL A 294 9.69 5.66 5.63
C VAL A 294 9.44 4.54 4.62
N GLN A 295 8.77 4.81 3.49
CA GLN A 295 8.62 3.83 2.40
C GLN A 295 9.99 3.34 1.87
N ALA A 296 10.99 4.22 1.82
CA ALA A 296 12.35 3.93 1.39
C ALA A 296 13.26 3.36 2.48
N LEU A 297 12.73 3.09 3.69
CA LEU A 297 13.46 2.61 4.88
C LEU A 297 14.60 3.56 5.36
N GLN A 298 14.52 4.84 4.99
CA GLN A 298 15.46 5.91 5.34
C GLN A 298 14.99 6.62 6.62
N PHE A 299 14.98 5.87 7.73
CA PHE A 299 14.34 6.30 8.97
C PHE A 299 14.97 7.55 9.62
N HIS A 300 16.27 7.82 9.40
CA HIS A 300 16.93 9.01 9.94
C HIS A 300 16.53 10.30 9.21
N GLU A 301 16.43 10.24 7.88
CA GLU A 301 15.91 11.33 7.05
C GLU A 301 14.43 11.58 7.36
N ALA A 302 13.63 10.51 7.48
CA ALA A 302 12.23 10.58 7.87
C ALA A 302 12.03 11.21 9.25
N GLU A 303 12.78 10.76 10.27
CA GLU A 303 12.79 11.30 11.63
C GLU A 303 13.07 12.81 11.64
N LYS A 304 14.14 13.23 10.95
CA LYS A 304 14.52 14.65 10.85
C LYS A 304 13.43 15.50 10.20
N LEU A 305 12.79 15.01 9.14
CA LEU A 305 11.73 15.75 8.43
C LEU A 305 10.42 15.80 9.22
N CYS A 306 10.05 14.69 9.88
CA CYS A 306 8.90 14.63 10.77
C CYS A 306 9.08 15.55 11.98
N GLN A 307 10.30 15.63 12.54
CA GLN A 307 10.63 16.59 13.59
C GLN A 307 10.50 18.04 13.10
N MET A 308 10.94 18.35 11.87
CA MET A 308 10.75 19.68 11.28
C MET A 308 9.26 20.03 11.09
N ALA A 309 8.41 19.07 10.72
CA ALA A 309 6.96 19.28 10.64
C ALA A 309 6.36 19.58 12.02
N LEU A 310 6.68 18.75 13.02
CA LEU A 310 6.27 18.93 14.42
C LEU A 310 6.67 20.30 14.98
N ASP A 311 7.86 20.80 14.66
CA ASP A 311 8.33 22.07 15.20
C ASP A 311 7.66 23.28 14.51
N ILE A 312 7.42 23.22 13.18
CA ILE A 312 6.61 24.22 12.47
C ILE A 312 5.18 24.28 13.02
N HIS A 313 4.53 23.13 13.25
CA HIS A 313 3.15 23.07 13.75
C HIS A 313 3.01 23.40 15.25
N LYS A 314 4.11 23.39 16.02
CA LYS A 314 4.12 23.94 17.40
C LYS A 314 4.34 25.45 17.43
N GLU A 315 5.14 25.99 16.52
CA GLU A 315 5.43 27.43 16.46
C GLU A 315 4.27 28.28 15.91
N SER A 316 3.33 27.68 15.15
CA SER A 316 2.13 28.38 14.64
C SER A 316 1.18 28.85 15.75
N GLY A 317 1.12 28.15 16.88
CA GLY A 317 0.45 28.59 18.10
C GLY A 317 -1.08 28.53 18.12
N GLU A 318 -1.72 27.86 17.15
CA GLU A 318 -3.16 27.59 17.17
C GLU A 318 -3.49 26.37 18.06
N GLU A 319 -4.79 26.12 18.34
CA GLU A 319 -5.22 24.93 19.11
C GLU A 319 -4.75 23.64 18.41
N PRO A 320 -4.35 22.58 19.17
CA PRO A 320 -3.44 21.53 18.72
C PRO A 320 -3.81 21.00 17.32
N PRO A 321 -3.01 21.34 16.28
CA PRO A 321 -3.43 21.15 14.90
C PRO A 321 -3.74 19.68 14.56
N ILE A 322 -4.69 19.46 13.66
CA ILE A 322 -4.99 18.13 13.11
C ILE A 322 -3.74 17.60 12.37
N GLU A 323 -2.94 18.52 11.87
CA GLU A 323 -1.64 18.37 11.24
C GLU A 323 -0.58 17.90 12.26
N GLU A 324 -0.51 18.49 13.46
CA GLU A 324 0.42 18.02 14.52
C GLU A 324 0.04 16.61 15.00
N THR A 325 -1.25 16.26 14.97
CA THR A 325 -1.70 14.89 15.22
C THR A 325 -1.18 13.92 14.17
N ALA A 326 -1.25 14.28 12.88
CA ALA A 326 -0.72 13.46 11.79
C ALA A 326 0.80 13.29 11.90
N ASP A 327 1.52 14.36 12.22
CA ASP A 327 2.97 14.31 12.45
C ASP A 327 3.33 13.42 13.65
N ARG A 328 2.61 13.55 14.79
CA ARG A 328 2.81 12.68 15.97
C ARG A 328 2.54 11.21 15.65
N ARG A 329 1.52 10.90 14.83
CA ARG A 329 1.26 9.53 14.33
C ARG A 329 2.43 9.00 13.50
N LEU A 330 2.99 9.82 12.60
CA LEU A 330 4.14 9.43 11.77
C LEU A 330 5.42 9.26 12.61
N MET A 331 5.70 10.16 13.56
CA MET A 331 6.84 10.03 14.46
C MET A 331 6.73 8.76 15.32
N GLY A 332 5.52 8.43 15.79
CA GLY A 332 5.25 7.17 16.48
C GLY A 332 5.62 5.94 15.63
N LEU A 333 5.25 5.93 14.35
CA LEU A 333 5.63 4.87 13.40
C LEU A 333 7.15 4.81 13.14
N ILE A 334 7.82 5.97 13.03
CA ILE A 334 9.27 6.04 12.84
C ILE A 334 10.00 5.49 14.07
N CYS A 335 9.56 5.83 15.29
CA CYS A 335 10.12 5.30 16.53
C CYS A 335 9.91 3.77 16.63
N GLU A 336 8.69 3.28 16.35
CA GLU A 336 8.36 1.85 16.36
C GLU A 336 9.23 1.06 15.35
N THR A 337 9.43 1.58 14.13
CA THR A 337 10.29 0.95 13.10
C THR A 337 11.78 1.00 13.43
N LYS A 338 12.22 1.94 14.29
CA LYS A 338 13.58 1.98 14.86
C LYS A 338 13.74 1.12 16.12
N GLY A 339 12.67 0.51 16.63
CA GLY A 339 12.67 -0.25 17.88
C GLY A 339 12.61 0.59 19.16
N ASP A 340 12.38 1.91 19.06
CA ASP A 340 12.15 2.80 20.20
C ASP A 340 10.64 2.82 20.54
N HIS A 341 10.19 1.72 21.14
CA HIS A 341 8.80 1.51 21.52
C HIS A 341 8.33 2.43 22.66
N GLU A 342 9.25 3.01 23.44
CA GLU A 342 8.87 3.96 24.50
C GLU A 342 8.58 5.34 23.90
N ALA A 343 9.46 5.86 23.02
CA ALA A 343 9.18 7.10 22.29
C ALA A 343 7.96 6.95 21.35
N ALA A 344 7.79 5.78 20.72
CA ALA A 344 6.61 5.49 19.90
C ALA A 344 5.30 5.63 20.70
N LEU A 345 5.27 5.06 21.91
CA LEU A 345 4.12 5.14 22.80
C LEU A 345 3.84 6.58 23.24
N GLU A 346 4.86 7.35 23.60
CA GLU A 346 4.70 8.77 23.97
C GLU A 346 4.06 9.57 22.82
N HIS A 347 4.59 9.48 21.61
CA HIS A 347 4.05 10.19 20.45
C HIS A 347 2.62 9.77 20.10
N LEU A 348 2.30 8.47 20.13
CA LEU A 348 0.94 7.98 19.85
C LEU A 348 -0.07 8.37 20.94
N VAL A 349 0.33 8.39 22.22
CA VAL A 349 -0.52 8.89 23.32
C VAL A 349 -0.73 10.41 23.19
N MET A 350 0.30 11.18 22.81
CA MET A 350 0.15 12.61 22.52
C MET A 350 -0.76 12.88 21.31
N ALA A 351 -0.75 12.04 20.27
CA ALA A 351 -1.71 12.12 19.17
C ALA A 351 -3.14 11.82 19.64
N SER A 352 -3.34 10.72 20.38
CA SER A 352 -4.65 10.32 20.93
C SER A 352 -5.27 11.41 21.81
N MET A 353 -4.46 12.06 22.67
CA MET A 353 -4.94 13.20 23.49
C MET A 353 -5.34 14.42 22.65
N ALA A 354 -4.58 14.75 21.60
CA ALA A 354 -4.93 15.87 20.70
C ALA A 354 -6.26 15.62 19.98
N MET A 355 -6.45 14.41 19.43
CA MET A 355 -7.70 14.01 18.74
C MET A 355 -8.92 13.98 19.66
N VAL A 356 -8.76 13.63 20.93
CA VAL A 356 -9.84 13.76 21.92
C VAL A 356 -10.16 15.24 22.18
N SER A 357 -9.16 16.13 22.18
CA SER A 357 -9.39 17.58 22.36
C SER A 357 -10.01 18.27 21.14
N SER A 358 -9.71 17.82 19.91
CA SER A 358 -10.35 18.30 18.67
C SER A 358 -11.75 17.72 18.42
N GLY A 359 -12.17 16.71 19.21
CA GLY A 359 -13.47 16.03 19.08
C GLY A 359 -13.51 14.91 18.04
N GLN A 360 -12.36 14.48 17.50
CA GLN A 360 -12.22 13.40 16.52
C GLN A 360 -12.31 12.00 17.16
N GLU A 361 -13.23 11.79 18.11
CA GLU A 361 -13.37 10.55 18.90
C GLU A 361 -13.49 9.26 18.06
N LYS A 362 -13.97 9.35 16.82
CA LYS A 362 -14.09 8.23 15.88
C LYS A 362 -12.74 7.77 15.31
N GLU A 363 -11.82 8.71 15.12
CA GLU A 363 -10.50 8.48 14.52
C GLU A 363 -9.47 8.07 15.59
N VAL A 364 -9.68 8.51 16.85
CA VAL A 364 -8.93 8.06 18.03
C VAL A 364 -8.79 6.53 18.08
N ALA A 365 -9.80 5.79 17.58
CA ALA A 365 -9.78 4.33 17.56
C ALA A 365 -8.67 3.72 16.69
N SER A 366 -8.23 4.35 15.58
CA SER A 366 -7.09 3.82 14.79
C SER A 366 -5.73 4.11 15.46
N VAL A 367 -5.64 5.21 16.21
CA VAL A 367 -4.49 5.49 17.09
C VAL A 367 -4.48 4.57 18.31
N ASP A 368 -5.62 4.26 18.92
CA ASP A 368 -5.73 3.27 20.00
C ASP A 368 -5.29 1.87 19.54
N CYS A 369 -5.56 1.48 18.29
CA CYS A 369 -4.98 0.26 17.72
C CYS A 369 -3.45 0.33 17.66
N SER A 370 -2.90 1.46 17.21
CA SER A 370 -1.43 1.66 17.12
C SER A 370 -0.77 1.67 18.51
N ILE A 371 -1.44 2.23 19.52
CA ILE A 371 -1.03 2.15 20.94
C ILE A 371 -1.05 0.69 21.41
N GLY A 372 -2.07 -0.08 21.03
CA GLY A 372 -2.15 -1.52 21.27
C GLY A 372 -0.99 -2.29 20.61
N ASP A 373 -0.60 -1.89 19.39
CA ASP A 373 0.54 -2.46 18.66
C ASP A 373 1.85 -2.25 19.44
N THR A 374 2.17 -1.00 19.81
CA THR A 374 3.38 -0.68 20.57
C THR A 374 3.38 -1.32 21.97
N TYR A 375 2.23 -1.43 22.65
CA TYR A 375 2.13 -2.22 23.89
C TYR A 375 2.42 -3.71 23.67
N LEU A 376 2.05 -4.29 22.52
CA LEU A 376 2.38 -5.67 22.19
C LEU A 376 3.89 -5.85 21.96
N SER A 377 4.53 -4.90 21.27
CA SER A 377 6.00 -4.86 21.09
C SER A 377 6.75 -4.74 22.43
N LEU A 378 6.24 -3.94 23.37
CA LEU A 378 6.72 -3.84 24.75
C LEU A 378 6.41 -5.07 25.63
N ALA A 379 5.76 -6.12 25.10
CA ALA A 379 5.23 -7.26 25.84
C ALA A 379 4.27 -6.90 27.01
N ARG A 380 3.65 -5.71 26.94
CA ARG A 380 2.66 -5.18 27.90
C ARG A 380 1.26 -5.65 27.52
N TYR A 381 1.06 -6.96 27.62
CA TYR A 381 -0.09 -7.66 27.05
C TYR A 381 -1.45 -7.19 27.60
N ASP A 382 -1.56 -6.89 28.90
CA ASP A 382 -2.82 -6.48 29.51
C ASP A 382 -3.24 -5.07 29.03
N GLU A 383 -2.30 -4.13 28.92
CA GLU A 383 -2.55 -2.80 28.34
C GLU A 383 -2.85 -2.87 26.84
N SER A 384 -2.19 -3.76 26.10
CA SER A 384 -2.46 -4.01 24.68
C SER A 384 -3.88 -4.57 24.46
N VAL A 385 -4.31 -5.56 25.26
CA VAL A 385 -5.70 -6.05 25.27
C VAL A 385 -6.70 -4.92 25.54
N PHE A 386 -6.42 -4.07 26.53
CA PHE A 386 -7.29 -2.95 26.87
C PHE A 386 -7.39 -1.93 25.72
N ALA A 387 -6.28 -1.57 25.08
CA ALA A 387 -6.24 -0.66 23.94
C ALA A 387 -7.04 -1.20 22.74
N TYR A 388 -6.83 -2.47 22.35
CA TYR A 388 -7.62 -3.09 21.28
C TYR A 388 -9.11 -3.21 21.63
N GLN A 389 -9.48 -3.53 22.87
CA GLN A 389 -10.89 -3.60 23.29
C GLN A 389 -11.57 -2.23 23.29
N LYS A 390 -10.86 -1.17 23.69
CA LYS A 390 -11.31 0.23 23.57
C LYS A 390 -11.59 0.56 22.10
N ALA A 391 -10.60 0.37 21.22
CA ALA A 391 -10.74 0.61 19.78
C ALA A 391 -11.88 -0.18 19.13
N LEU A 392 -12.00 -1.48 19.45
CA LEU A 392 -13.07 -2.35 18.97
C LEU A 392 -14.46 -1.78 19.27
N SER A 393 -14.72 -1.38 20.54
CA SER A 393 -16.02 -0.87 20.95
C SER A 393 -16.42 0.44 20.26
N VAL A 394 -15.44 1.30 19.93
CA VAL A 394 -15.67 2.51 19.14
C VAL A 394 -15.94 2.15 17.67
N LEU A 395 -15.16 1.27 17.07
CA LEU A 395 -15.32 0.88 15.65
C LEU A 395 -16.62 0.12 15.39
N GLU A 396 -17.02 -0.80 16.27
CA GLU A 396 -18.31 -1.52 16.19
C GLU A 396 -19.50 -0.55 16.26
N SER A 397 -19.42 0.51 17.08
CA SER A 397 -20.50 1.50 17.22
C SER A 397 -20.50 2.59 16.14
N THR A 398 -19.35 2.88 15.51
CA THR A 398 -19.21 3.98 14.53
C THR A 398 -19.19 3.52 13.07
N LYS A 399 -18.54 2.40 12.75
CA LYS A 399 -18.45 1.82 11.40
C LYS A 399 -19.26 0.51 11.24
N GLY A 400 -19.64 -0.14 12.36
CA GLY A 400 -20.52 -1.30 12.40
C GLY A 400 -19.77 -2.65 12.46
N GLU A 401 -20.39 -3.65 13.11
CA GLU A 401 -19.83 -5.00 13.39
C GLU A 401 -19.23 -5.75 12.18
N ASN A 402 -19.60 -5.40 10.94
CA ASN A 402 -19.16 -6.08 9.71
C ASN A 402 -18.24 -5.21 8.84
N HIS A 403 -17.63 -4.16 9.42
CA HIS A 403 -16.66 -3.30 8.73
C HIS A 403 -15.25 -3.93 8.70
N PRO A 404 -14.46 -3.80 7.62
CA PRO A 404 -13.10 -4.34 7.56
C PRO A 404 -12.19 -3.91 8.71
N THR A 405 -12.33 -2.67 9.22
CA THR A 405 -11.55 -2.20 10.39
C THR A 405 -11.90 -2.92 11.70
N VAL A 406 -13.12 -3.46 11.85
CA VAL A 406 -13.48 -4.32 12.99
C VAL A 406 -12.81 -5.68 12.86
N ALA A 407 -12.76 -6.22 11.64
CA ALA A 407 -11.98 -7.43 11.34
C ALA A 407 -10.48 -7.24 11.60
N TYR A 408 -9.91 -6.09 11.24
CA TYR A 408 -8.52 -5.74 11.56
C TYR A 408 -8.24 -5.81 13.07
N VAL A 409 -9.09 -5.24 13.93
CA VAL A 409 -8.89 -5.33 15.39
C VAL A 409 -9.00 -6.77 15.90
N PHE A 410 -9.85 -7.60 15.30
CA PHE A 410 -9.84 -9.04 15.58
C PHE A 410 -8.53 -9.71 15.14
N VAL A 411 -7.92 -9.33 14.01
CA VAL A 411 -6.58 -9.85 13.61
C VAL A 411 -5.49 -9.41 14.60
N ARG A 412 -5.49 -8.17 15.08
CA ARG A 412 -4.51 -7.70 16.09
C ARG A 412 -4.68 -8.39 17.45
N LEU A 413 -5.92 -8.62 17.88
CA LEU A 413 -6.24 -9.46 19.05
C LEU A 413 -5.82 -10.92 18.83
N ALA A 414 -5.93 -11.45 17.61
CA ALA A 414 -5.49 -12.80 17.29
C ALA A 414 -3.95 -12.94 17.38
N ASP A 415 -3.15 -12.02 16.84
CA ASP A 415 -1.69 -12.07 17.02
C ASP A 415 -1.32 -11.93 18.50
N LEU A 416 -1.92 -10.99 19.24
CA LEU A 416 -1.69 -10.86 20.68
C LEU A 416 -1.92 -12.18 21.43
N TYR A 417 -3.05 -12.86 21.21
CA TYR A 417 -3.31 -14.13 21.90
C TYR A 417 -2.40 -15.26 21.41
N ASN A 418 -1.94 -15.20 20.17
CA ASN A 418 -0.93 -16.11 19.62
C ASN A 418 0.44 -15.91 20.29
N ARG A 419 0.92 -14.67 20.45
CA ARG A 419 2.18 -14.34 21.17
C ARG A 419 2.16 -14.79 22.63
N ILE A 420 0.99 -14.74 23.29
CA ILE A 420 0.79 -15.23 24.67
C ILE A 420 0.70 -16.78 24.72
N GLY A 421 0.61 -17.47 23.58
CA GLY A 421 0.40 -18.93 23.50
C GLY A 421 -1.05 -19.38 23.77
N ARG A 422 -2.00 -18.44 23.79
CA ARG A 422 -3.45 -18.67 23.94
C ARG A 422 -4.09 -18.91 22.56
N PHE A 423 -3.61 -19.96 21.90
CA PHE A 423 -3.97 -20.30 20.51
C PHE A 423 -5.47 -20.51 20.29
N ARG A 424 -6.23 -20.97 21.29
CA ARG A 424 -7.69 -21.17 21.16
C ARG A 424 -8.43 -19.85 20.98
N GLU A 425 -8.09 -18.87 21.82
CA GLU A 425 -8.62 -17.51 21.74
C GLU A 425 -8.19 -16.84 20.44
N SER A 426 -6.93 -16.97 20.04
CA SER A 426 -6.43 -16.47 18.74
C SER A 426 -7.21 -17.03 17.54
N ILE A 427 -7.44 -18.35 17.49
CA ILE A 427 -8.26 -18.99 16.45
C ILE A 427 -9.68 -18.42 16.41
N ILE A 428 -10.32 -18.18 17.55
CA ILE A 428 -11.67 -17.58 17.61
C ILE A 428 -11.67 -16.16 17.02
N TYR A 429 -10.64 -15.36 17.32
CA TYR A 429 -10.51 -14.02 16.74
C TYR A 429 -10.23 -14.06 15.23
N CYS A 430 -9.38 -14.98 14.75
CA CYS A 430 -9.21 -15.26 13.33
C CYS A 430 -10.53 -15.67 12.65
N GLU A 431 -11.33 -16.55 13.25
CA GLU A 431 -12.64 -16.95 12.71
C GLU A 431 -13.63 -15.78 12.63
N ASN A 432 -13.61 -14.87 13.61
CA ASN A 432 -14.42 -13.65 13.61
C ASN A 432 -14.00 -12.67 12.50
N ALA A 433 -12.69 -12.42 12.33
CA ALA A 433 -12.17 -11.60 11.23
C ALA A 433 -12.52 -12.21 9.87
N LEU A 434 -12.29 -13.51 9.70
CA LEU A 434 -12.57 -14.25 8.47
C LEU A 434 -14.07 -14.29 8.13
N ARG A 435 -14.97 -14.30 9.12
CA ARG A 435 -16.41 -14.17 8.90
C ARG A 435 -16.78 -12.83 8.22
N ILE A 436 -16.10 -11.74 8.60
CA ILE A 436 -16.28 -10.42 8.00
C ILE A 436 -15.64 -10.39 6.60
N TYR A 437 -14.39 -10.82 6.46
CA TYR A 437 -13.67 -10.82 5.18
C TYR A 437 -14.31 -11.70 4.09
N ASN A 438 -15.04 -12.78 4.43
CA ASN A 438 -15.83 -13.55 3.45
C ASN A 438 -17.17 -12.88 3.06
N LYS A 439 -17.59 -11.81 3.73
CA LYS A 439 -18.86 -11.10 3.51
C LYS A 439 -18.71 -9.58 3.74
N PRO A 440 -17.83 -8.91 2.99
CA PRO A 440 -17.58 -7.48 3.14
C PRO A 440 -18.84 -6.66 2.85
N LEU A 441 -18.94 -5.49 3.48
CA LEU A 441 -19.96 -4.49 3.16
C LEU A 441 -19.69 -3.87 1.76
N PRO A 442 -20.74 -3.48 1.01
CA PRO A 442 -20.55 -2.73 -0.23
C PRO A 442 -19.76 -1.43 0.03
N GLY A 443 -18.66 -1.23 -0.69
CA GLY A 443 -17.73 -0.11 -0.49
C GLY A 443 -16.49 -0.44 0.36
N ALA A 444 -16.35 -1.66 0.89
CA ALA A 444 -15.09 -2.11 1.47
C ALA A 444 -13.97 -2.16 0.40
N LEU A 445 -12.79 -1.65 0.74
CA LEU A 445 -11.62 -1.73 -0.13
C LEU A 445 -11.14 -3.19 -0.27
N PRO A 446 -10.88 -3.69 -1.48
CA PRO A 446 -10.32 -5.03 -1.68
C PRO A 446 -8.98 -5.22 -0.95
N GLU A 447 -8.15 -4.17 -0.92
CA GLU A 447 -6.82 -4.15 -0.30
C GLU A 447 -6.86 -4.46 1.21
N ASP A 448 -7.78 -3.84 1.96
CA ASP A 448 -7.96 -4.10 3.40
C ASP A 448 -8.23 -5.58 3.68
N ILE A 449 -9.01 -6.22 2.81
CA ILE A 449 -9.41 -7.63 2.92
C ILE A 449 -8.21 -8.52 2.59
N ALA A 450 -7.47 -8.23 1.53
CA ALA A 450 -6.29 -8.99 1.12
C ALA A 450 -5.14 -8.87 2.14
N ASN A 451 -4.91 -7.68 2.69
CA ASN A 451 -3.95 -7.44 3.77
C ASN A 451 -4.35 -8.18 5.05
N GLY A 452 -5.63 -8.08 5.47
CA GLY A 452 -6.14 -8.80 6.64
C GLY A 452 -6.06 -10.33 6.51
N LEU A 453 -6.27 -10.89 5.32
CA LEU A 453 -6.07 -12.31 5.03
C LEU A 453 -4.58 -12.71 5.06
N THR A 454 -3.68 -11.82 4.62
CA THR A 454 -2.22 -12.02 4.65
C THR A 454 -1.71 -12.02 6.09
N ASP A 455 -2.08 -11.02 6.90
CA ASP A 455 -1.76 -10.96 8.34
C ASP A 455 -2.27 -12.20 9.09
N MET A 456 -3.52 -12.63 8.81
CA MET A 456 -4.07 -13.88 9.34
C MET A 456 -3.28 -15.13 8.92
N SER A 457 -2.66 -15.14 7.73
CA SER A 457 -1.89 -16.30 7.27
C SER A 457 -0.61 -16.50 8.08
N ALA A 458 0.08 -15.41 8.45
CA ALA A 458 1.26 -15.43 9.33
C ALA A 458 0.92 -15.89 10.76
N ILE A 459 -0.27 -15.51 11.26
CA ILE A 459 -0.78 -16.04 12.54
C ILE A 459 -0.93 -17.57 12.47
N TYR A 460 -1.57 -18.11 11.42
CA TYR A 460 -1.68 -19.57 11.26
C TYR A 460 -0.34 -20.27 10.97
N GLU A 461 0.58 -19.66 10.22
CA GLU A 461 1.95 -20.17 10.04
C GLU A 461 2.64 -20.38 11.40
N SER A 462 2.58 -19.38 12.29
CA SER A 462 3.21 -19.47 13.62
C SER A 462 2.56 -20.50 14.55
N MET A 463 1.32 -20.91 14.28
CA MET A 463 0.66 -22.07 14.91
C MET A 463 1.01 -23.41 14.25
N ASN A 464 1.88 -23.42 13.23
CA ASN A 464 2.19 -24.57 12.36
C ASN A 464 0.95 -25.11 11.60
N GLU A 465 0.01 -24.23 11.27
CA GLU A 465 -1.24 -24.51 10.55
C GLU A 465 -1.13 -24.12 9.06
N HIS A 466 -0.03 -24.52 8.43
CA HIS A 466 0.39 -24.16 7.06
C HIS A 466 -0.71 -24.35 6.00
N GLU A 467 -1.52 -25.39 6.15
CA GLU A 467 -2.67 -25.65 5.27
C GLU A 467 -3.77 -24.58 5.33
N LYS A 468 -3.88 -23.82 6.44
CA LYS A 468 -4.80 -22.68 6.58
C LYS A 468 -4.16 -21.42 6.02
N ALA A 469 -2.87 -21.21 6.31
CA ALA A 469 -2.10 -20.09 5.76
C ALA A 469 -2.13 -20.08 4.21
N ILE A 470 -1.85 -21.22 3.57
CA ILE A 470 -1.94 -21.39 2.10
C ILE A 470 -3.32 -20.95 1.55
N LYS A 471 -4.41 -21.36 2.20
CA LYS A 471 -5.79 -21.06 1.75
C LYS A 471 -6.18 -19.59 1.98
N LEU A 472 -5.47 -18.86 2.84
CA LEU A 472 -5.66 -17.42 3.06
C LEU A 472 -4.81 -16.61 2.07
N LEU A 473 -3.55 -16.98 1.86
CA LEU A 473 -2.67 -16.38 0.86
C LEU A 473 -3.25 -16.52 -0.56
N GLN A 474 -3.78 -17.69 -0.90
CA GLN A 474 -4.48 -17.90 -2.18
C GLN A 474 -5.68 -16.96 -2.36
N LYS A 475 -6.49 -16.74 -1.30
CA LYS A 475 -7.59 -15.77 -1.34
C LYS A 475 -7.12 -14.32 -1.45
N ALA A 476 -6.00 -13.97 -0.82
CA ALA A 476 -5.42 -12.63 -0.96
C ALA A 476 -4.98 -12.38 -2.42
N LEU A 477 -4.38 -13.38 -3.09
CA LEU A 477 -4.06 -13.32 -4.52
C LEU A 477 -5.32 -13.23 -5.40
N GLU A 478 -6.38 -13.99 -5.10
CA GLU A 478 -7.67 -13.94 -5.82
C GLU A 478 -8.33 -12.54 -5.76
N ILE A 479 -8.03 -11.73 -4.74
CA ILE A 479 -8.59 -10.38 -4.57
C ILE A 479 -7.84 -9.32 -5.41
N TYR A 480 -6.55 -9.53 -5.69
CA TYR A 480 -5.73 -8.55 -6.42
C TYR A 480 -5.84 -8.64 -7.96
N ASP A 481 -6.41 -9.71 -8.53
CA ASP A 481 -6.74 -9.92 -9.96
C ASP A 481 -5.68 -9.43 -10.98
N ASP A 482 -4.39 -9.66 -10.67
CA ASP A 482 -3.20 -9.23 -11.42
C ASP A 482 -3.14 -7.72 -11.75
N ALA A 483 -3.79 -6.88 -10.95
CA ALA A 483 -3.83 -5.43 -11.15
C ALA A 483 -2.42 -4.81 -11.13
N THR A 484 -2.16 -3.92 -12.09
CA THR A 484 -0.83 -3.37 -12.39
C THR A 484 -0.21 -2.57 -11.25
N GLY A 485 -1.02 -1.98 -10.36
CA GLY A 485 -0.56 -1.19 -9.21
C GLY A 485 -0.08 -1.99 -7.99
N HIS A 486 -0.34 -3.30 -7.92
CA HIS A 486 -0.07 -4.11 -6.71
C HIS A 486 1.00 -5.19 -6.90
N GLN A 487 1.76 -5.15 -7.99
CA GLN A 487 2.70 -6.22 -8.39
C GLN A 487 3.74 -6.56 -7.31
N THR A 488 4.27 -5.58 -6.56
CA THR A 488 5.19 -5.82 -5.44
C THR A 488 4.52 -6.53 -4.26
N THR A 489 3.26 -6.20 -3.95
CA THR A 489 2.47 -6.86 -2.89
C THR A 489 2.10 -8.29 -3.30
N ILE A 490 1.67 -8.49 -4.54
CA ILE A 490 1.41 -9.81 -5.14
C ILE A 490 2.67 -10.67 -5.06
N ALA A 491 3.85 -10.12 -5.39
CA ALA A 491 5.13 -10.81 -5.28
C ALA A 491 5.49 -11.21 -3.83
N GLY A 492 5.18 -10.36 -2.85
CA GLY A 492 5.34 -10.69 -1.43
C GLY A 492 4.48 -11.89 -1.00
N ILE A 493 3.20 -11.90 -1.40
CA ILE A 493 2.25 -12.97 -1.10
C ILE A 493 2.64 -14.27 -1.85
N GLU A 494 3.10 -14.19 -3.10
CA GLU A 494 3.66 -15.34 -3.83
C GLU A 494 4.93 -15.90 -3.18
N ALA A 495 5.80 -15.04 -2.61
CA ALA A 495 6.98 -15.49 -1.87
C ALA A 495 6.60 -16.20 -0.55
N GLN A 496 5.66 -15.64 0.23
CA GLN A 496 5.12 -16.31 1.43
C GLN A 496 4.47 -17.65 1.10
N LEU A 497 3.70 -17.71 0.00
CA LEU A 497 3.12 -18.96 -0.50
C LEU A 497 4.21 -19.98 -0.91
N GLY A 498 5.32 -19.49 -1.48
CA GLY A 498 6.54 -20.26 -1.74
C GLY A 498 7.13 -20.91 -0.49
N VAL A 499 7.25 -20.16 0.62
CA VAL A 499 7.69 -20.69 1.93
C VAL A 499 6.71 -21.73 2.44
N MET A 500 5.40 -21.47 2.39
CA MET A 500 4.39 -22.43 2.87
C MET A 500 4.39 -23.75 2.10
N TYR A 501 4.63 -23.70 0.77
CA TYR A 501 4.81 -24.92 -0.02
C TYR A 501 6.13 -25.64 0.28
N TYR A 502 7.20 -24.92 0.66
CA TYR A 502 8.44 -25.54 1.13
C TYR A 502 8.23 -26.29 2.46
N LEU A 503 7.60 -25.64 3.45
CA LEU A 503 7.31 -26.22 4.77
C LEU A 503 6.36 -27.41 4.71
N THR A 504 5.48 -27.47 3.70
CA THR A 504 4.60 -28.62 3.44
C THR A 504 5.22 -29.69 2.52
N GLY A 505 6.48 -29.53 2.11
CA GLY A 505 7.23 -30.48 1.28
C GLY A 505 6.87 -30.48 -0.22
N ASN A 506 6.06 -29.52 -0.68
CA ASN A 506 5.68 -29.36 -2.09
C ASN A 506 6.66 -28.44 -2.82
N TYR A 507 7.91 -28.90 -2.95
CA TYR A 507 9.02 -28.10 -3.48
C TYR A 507 8.81 -27.59 -4.92
N TYR A 508 8.00 -28.28 -5.73
CA TYR A 508 7.65 -27.86 -7.09
C TYR A 508 6.77 -26.61 -7.12
N GLU A 509 5.66 -26.61 -6.36
CA GLU A 509 4.80 -25.42 -6.24
C GLU A 509 5.48 -24.29 -5.45
N SER A 510 6.39 -24.63 -4.52
CA SER A 510 7.26 -23.67 -3.84
C SER A 510 8.15 -22.90 -4.82
N TYR A 511 8.96 -23.61 -5.62
CA TYR A 511 9.79 -23.01 -6.66
C TYR A 511 8.99 -22.19 -7.67
N LYS A 512 7.83 -22.69 -8.10
CA LYS A 512 6.93 -21.99 -9.03
C LYS A 512 6.42 -20.67 -8.44
N SER A 513 6.03 -20.66 -7.15
CA SER A 513 5.56 -19.45 -6.46
C SER A 513 6.69 -18.44 -6.28
N PHE A 514 7.88 -18.87 -5.84
CA PHE A 514 9.05 -18.00 -5.76
C PHE A 514 9.47 -17.46 -7.14
N LYS A 515 9.40 -18.28 -8.20
CA LYS A 515 9.74 -17.87 -9.56
C LYS A 515 8.83 -16.75 -10.06
N ASN A 516 7.53 -16.84 -9.80
CA ASN A 516 6.59 -15.76 -10.10
C ASN A 516 6.97 -14.47 -9.33
N ALA A 517 7.15 -14.58 -8.00
CA ALA A 517 7.52 -13.45 -7.15
C ALA A 517 8.79 -12.75 -7.65
N ILE A 518 9.85 -13.52 -7.94
CA ILE A 518 11.13 -13.01 -8.44
C ILE A 518 11.01 -12.41 -9.85
N THR A 519 10.14 -12.92 -10.72
CA THR A 519 9.86 -12.23 -12.00
C THR A 519 9.15 -10.89 -11.81
N LYS A 520 8.26 -10.76 -10.82
CA LYS A 520 7.61 -9.47 -10.48
C LYS A 520 8.59 -8.50 -9.85
N PHE A 521 9.37 -8.90 -8.84
CA PHE A 521 10.41 -8.05 -8.23
C PHE A 521 11.42 -7.54 -9.26
N ARG A 522 11.88 -8.39 -10.18
CA ARG A 522 12.77 -7.97 -11.29
C ARG A 522 12.10 -7.03 -12.31
N ALA A 523 10.77 -7.01 -12.40
CA ALA A 523 10.02 -6.09 -13.26
C ALA A 523 9.71 -4.73 -12.59
N CYS A 524 9.51 -4.73 -11.27
CA CYS A 524 9.20 -3.50 -10.49
C CYS A 524 10.38 -2.51 -10.42
N GLY A 525 11.61 -2.94 -10.67
CA GLY A 525 12.78 -2.05 -10.75
C GLY A 525 13.22 -1.38 -9.45
N GLU A 526 12.65 -1.79 -8.30
CA GLU A 526 13.19 -1.44 -6.97
C GLU A 526 14.70 -1.79 -6.93
N LYS A 527 15.48 -1.02 -6.16
CA LYS A 527 16.80 -1.49 -5.68
C LYS A 527 16.62 -2.91 -5.14
N LYS A 528 17.61 -3.77 -5.37
CA LYS A 528 17.57 -5.18 -4.94
C LYS A 528 17.48 -5.23 -3.41
N SER A 529 16.26 -5.21 -2.88
CA SER A 529 16.01 -5.07 -1.46
C SER A 529 16.41 -6.33 -0.71
N ALA A 530 16.67 -6.20 0.59
CA ALA A 530 16.99 -7.36 1.41
C ALA A 530 15.90 -8.45 1.35
N PHE A 531 14.62 -8.05 1.26
CA PHE A 531 13.50 -8.99 1.04
C PHE A 531 13.63 -9.77 -0.29
N PHE A 532 14.02 -9.10 -1.38
CA PHE A 532 14.29 -9.75 -2.66
C PHE A 532 15.50 -10.70 -2.58
N GLY A 533 16.55 -10.32 -1.83
CA GLY A 533 17.68 -11.20 -1.50
C GLY A 533 17.26 -12.46 -0.74
N THR A 534 16.44 -12.31 0.31
CA THR A 534 15.86 -13.45 1.06
C THR A 534 14.96 -14.30 0.17
N ALA A 535 14.13 -13.72 -0.70
CA ALA A 535 13.29 -14.47 -1.63
C ALA A 535 14.12 -15.32 -2.62
N LEU A 536 15.23 -14.78 -3.13
CA LEU A 536 16.20 -15.53 -3.97
C LEU A 536 16.85 -16.68 -3.19
N ASN A 537 17.25 -16.45 -1.93
CA ASN A 537 17.79 -17.48 -1.05
C ASN A 537 16.78 -18.64 -0.83
N GLN A 538 15.51 -18.32 -0.55
CA GLN A 538 14.46 -19.33 -0.40
C GLN A 538 14.13 -20.05 -1.71
N MET A 539 14.18 -19.38 -2.87
CA MET A 539 14.09 -20.03 -4.19
C MET A 539 15.25 -21.00 -4.42
N GLY A 540 16.48 -20.63 -4.03
CA GLY A 540 17.66 -21.49 -4.10
C GLY A 540 17.48 -22.78 -3.30
N LEU A 541 16.92 -22.70 -2.08
CA LEU A 541 16.58 -23.88 -1.28
C LEU A 541 15.54 -24.77 -1.98
N ALA A 542 14.51 -24.19 -2.60
CA ALA A 542 13.54 -24.94 -3.40
C ALA A 542 14.15 -25.56 -4.69
N CYS A 543 15.24 -24.99 -5.22
CA CYS A 543 16.03 -25.59 -6.31
C CYS A 543 16.86 -26.79 -5.83
N VAL A 544 17.50 -26.68 -4.66
CA VAL A 544 18.29 -27.80 -4.05
C VAL A 544 17.40 -29.03 -3.83
N GLN A 545 16.20 -28.86 -3.26
CA GLN A 545 15.25 -29.96 -3.04
C GLN A 545 14.72 -30.62 -4.34
N GLN A 546 14.83 -29.93 -5.48
CA GLN A 546 14.52 -30.44 -6.81
C GLN A 546 15.75 -30.90 -7.60
N TYR A 547 16.93 -30.96 -6.96
CA TYR A 547 18.21 -31.31 -7.58
C TYR A 547 18.65 -30.36 -8.73
N ALA A 548 18.10 -29.14 -8.78
CA ALA A 548 18.46 -28.09 -9.72
C ALA A 548 19.71 -27.31 -9.24
N ILE A 549 20.79 -28.03 -8.92
CA ILE A 549 21.94 -27.53 -8.16
C ILE A 549 22.63 -26.32 -8.83
N ASN A 550 22.72 -26.29 -10.16
CA ASN A 550 23.30 -25.15 -10.88
C ASN A 550 22.44 -23.87 -10.72
N GLU A 551 21.13 -23.97 -10.88
CA GLU A 551 20.19 -22.83 -10.71
C GLU A 551 20.17 -22.37 -9.25
N ALA A 552 20.32 -23.30 -8.29
CA ALA A 552 20.51 -22.96 -6.89
C ALA A 552 21.78 -22.13 -6.66
N ALA A 553 22.92 -22.49 -7.27
CA ALA A 553 24.17 -21.75 -7.13
C ALA A 553 24.03 -20.31 -7.68
N ASP A 554 23.48 -20.15 -8.89
CA ASP A 554 23.23 -18.82 -9.49
C ASP A 554 22.32 -17.94 -8.59
N LEU A 555 21.28 -18.54 -7.98
CA LEU A 555 20.36 -17.86 -7.07
C LEU A 555 21.02 -17.48 -5.74
N PHE A 556 21.84 -18.35 -5.16
CA PHE A 556 22.57 -18.06 -3.92
C PHE A 556 23.70 -17.04 -4.14
N GLU A 557 24.38 -17.04 -5.30
CA GLU A 557 25.33 -15.99 -5.67
C GLU A 557 24.65 -14.62 -5.77
N GLU A 558 23.47 -14.52 -6.42
CA GLU A 558 22.71 -13.27 -6.47
C GLU A 558 22.20 -12.85 -5.08
N ALA A 559 21.59 -13.77 -4.31
CA ALA A 559 21.09 -13.51 -2.95
C ALA A 559 22.19 -13.00 -2.01
N LYS A 560 23.36 -13.65 -2.02
CA LYS A 560 24.52 -13.30 -1.20
C LYS A 560 25.03 -11.89 -1.51
N GLY A 561 25.13 -11.53 -2.79
CA GLY A 561 25.54 -10.18 -3.21
C GLY A 561 24.55 -9.08 -2.81
N ILE A 562 23.26 -9.39 -2.74
CA ILE A 562 22.21 -8.48 -2.28
C ILE A 562 22.28 -8.28 -0.77
N LEU A 563 22.23 -9.38 0.00
CA LEU A 563 22.18 -9.34 1.45
C LEU A 563 23.48 -8.75 2.05
N GLU A 564 24.63 -8.96 1.38
CA GLU A 564 25.90 -8.32 1.73
C GLU A 564 25.90 -6.80 1.48
N GLN A 565 25.13 -6.30 0.50
CA GLN A 565 24.97 -4.86 0.26
C GLN A 565 23.99 -4.22 1.24
N GLU A 566 22.82 -4.83 1.45
CA GLU A 566 21.70 -4.21 2.16
C GLU A 566 21.78 -4.37 3.69
N TYR A 567 22.23 -5.54 4.18
CA TYR A 567 22.39 -5.82 5.61
C TYR A 567 23.87 -5.93 6.06
N GLY A 568 24.82 -5.94 5.11
CA GLY A 568 26.23 -6.19 5.38
C GLY A 568 26.59 -7.68 5.51
N PRO A 569 27.89 -8.00 5.54
CA PRO A 569 28.39 -9.38 5.48
C PRO A 569 28.15 -10.22 6.75
N TYR A 570 27.80 -9.60 7.89
CA TYR A 570 27.62 -10.28 9.18
C TYR A 570 26.16 -10.59 9.53
N HIS A 571 25.18 -10.08 8.79
CA HIS A 571 23.77 -10.29 9.12
C HIS A 571 23.37 -11.78 8.99
N PRO A 572 22.53 -12.33 9.88
CA PRO A 572 22.18 -13.76 9.86
C PRO A 572 21.67 -14.27 8.50
N GLU A 573 20.84 -13.49 7.80
CA GLU A 573 20.39 -13.84 6.44
C GLU A 573 21.54 -13.91 5.43
N THR A 574 22.50 -12.98 5.50
CA THR A 574 23.69 -12.98 4.64
C THR A 574 24.57 -14.19 4.92
N LEU A 575 24.83 -14.50 6.19
CA LEU A 575 25.58 -15.69 6.62
C LEU A 575 24.86 -16.99 6.21
N GLY A 576 23.52 -17.00 6.23
CA GLY A 576 22.69 -18.08 5.70
C GLY A 576 22.86 -18.27 4.20
N ALA A 577 22.83 -17.20 3.40
CA ALA A 577 23.09 -17.25 1.96
C ALA A 577 24.51 -17.72 1.63
N TYR A 578 25.54 -17.26 2.38
CA TYR A 578 26.91 -17.79 2.27
C TYR A 578 26.96 -19.30 2.56
N SER A 579 26.30 -19.76 3.61
CA SER A 579 26.27 -21.18 4.01
C SER A 579 25.58 -22.04 2.96
N ASN A 580 24.44 -21.59 2.44
CA ASN A 580 23.71 -22.26 1.36
C ASN A 580 24.55 -22.34 0.07
N LEU A 581 25.27 -21.27 -0.29
CA LEU A 581 26.17 -21.26 -1.45
C LEU A 581 27.33 -22.26 -1.28
N ALA A 582 27.96 -22.30 -0.09
CA ALA A 582 29.04 -23.25 0.20
C ALA A 582 28.58 -24.71 0.10
N GLY A 583 27.41 -25.05 0.63
CA GLY A 583 26.81 -26.39 0.52
C GLY A 583 26.42 -26.77 -0.91
N THR A 584 26.04 -25.78 -1.71
CA THR A 584 25.74 -25.98 -3.13
C THR A 584 27.02 -26.22 -3.94
N TYR A 585 28.07 -25.45 -3.68
CA TYR A 585 29.39 -25.67 -4.28
C TYR A 585 30.01 -27.03 -3.89
N ASP A 586 29.88 -27.45 -2.63
CA ASP A 586 30.26 -28.78 -2.15
C ASP A 586 29.53 -29.89 -2.95
N ALA A 587 28.20 -29.79 -3.07
CA ALA A 587 27.39 -30.69 -3.90
C ALA A 587 27.73 -30.68 -5.41
N MET A 588 28.34 -29.59 -5.92
CA MET A 588 28.88 -29.51 -7.29
C MET A 588 30.31 -30.08 -7.43
N GLY A 589 30.97 -30.46 -6.32
CA GLY A 589 32.39 -30.80 -6.30
C GLY A 589 33.34 -29.59 -6.43
N ARG A 590 32.83 -28.36 -6.31
CA ARG A 590 33.59 -27.10 -6.29
C ARG A 590 34.20 -26.85 -4.89
N LEU A 591 34.93 -27.86 -4.38
CA LEU A 591 35.47 -27.88 -3.02
C LEU A 591 36.31 -26.64 -2.68
N ASP A 592 37.10 -26.14 -3.64
CA ASP A 592 37.93 -24.94 -3.47
C ASP A 592 37.10 -23.69 -3.15
N ASP A 593 35.99 -23.48 -3.86
CA ASP A 593 35.11 -22.32 -3.68
C ASP A 593 34.29 -22.46 -2.39
N ALA A 594 33.84 -23.68 -2.06
CA ALA A 594 33.15 -23.99 -0.81
C ALA A 594 34.06 -23.74 0.42
N ILE A 595 35.33 -24.18 0.34
CA ILE A 595 36.36 -23.92 1.35
C ILE A 595 36.60 -22.41 1.49
N GLN A 596 36.75 -21.68 0.38
CA GLN A 596 36.99 -20.23 0.42
C GLN A 596 35.85 -19.48 1.12
N ILE A 597 34.59 -19.84 0.84
CA ILE A 597 33.43 -19.26 1.53
C ILE A 597 33.47 -19.62 3.02
N LEU A 598 33.70 -20.87 3.40
CA LEU A 598 33.70 -21.28 4.80
C LEU A 598 34.86 -20.69 5.61
N GLU A 599 36.05 -20.51 5.03
CA GLU A 599 37.14 -19.74 5.66
C GLU A 599 36.72 -18.29 5.95
N HIS A 600 35.94 -17.67 5.07
CA HIS A 600 35.40 -16.31 5.24
C HIS A 600 34.30 -16.24 6.33
N ILE A 601 33.31 -17.14 6.30
CA ILE A 601 32.26 -17.20 7.35
C ILE A 601 32.89 -17.42 8.73
N VAL A 602 33.77 -18.42 8.88
CA VAL A 602 34.44 -18.73 10.14
C VAL A 602 35.25 -17.54 10.64
N SER A 603 36.02 -16.87 9.76
CA SER A 603 36.80 -15.70 10.17
C SER A 603 35.92 -14.53 10.64
N ILE A 604 34.78 -14.30 10.01
CA ILE A 604 33.81 -13.26 10.41
C ILE A 604 33.18 -13.62 11.76
N ARG A 605 32.73 -14.86 11.95
CA ARG A 605 32.11 -15.26 13.21
C ARG A 605 33.10 -15.36 14.37
N GLU A 606 34.34 -15.81 14.13
CA GLU A 606 35.40 -15.80 15.16
C GLU A 606 35.68 -14.39 15.68
N GLU A 607 35.66 -13.37 14.81
CA GLU A 607 35.86 -11.97 15.19
C GLU A 607 34.73 -11.43 16.09
N LYS A 608 33.47 -11.75 15.78
CA LYS A 608 32.30 -11.17 16.47
C LYS A 608 31.81 -11.98 17.68
N LEU A 609 31.84 -13.31 17.58
CA LEU A 609 31.27 -14.24 18.57
C LEU A 609 32.33 -14.95 19.42
N GLY A 610 33.60 -14.88 19.01
CA GLY A 610 34.71 -15.56 19.67
C GLY A 610 34.78 -17.07 19.36
N THR A 611 35.94 -17.66 19.65
CA THR A 611 36.30 -19.03 19.23
C THR A 611 35.65 -20.16 20.05
N ALA A 612 34.58 -19.86 20.80
CA ALA A 612 33.88 -20.79 21.70
C ALA A 612 32.35 -20.71 21.56
N ASN A 613 31.88 -20.09 20.48
CA ASN A 613 30.47 -20.06 20.11
C ASN A 613 30.12 -21.35 19.33
N PRO A 614 28.99 -22.03 19.59
CA PRO A 614 28.62 -23.25 18.88
C PRO A 614 28.59 -23.11 17.34
N ASP A 615 28.03 -22.03 16.82
CA ASP A 615 27.95 -21.76 15.37
C ASP A 615 29.35 -21.76 14.72
N VAL A 616 30.33 -21.17 15.41
CA VAL A 616 31.73 -21.11 14.98
C VAL A 616 32.38 -22.49 14.95
N ASP A 617 32.09 -23.34 15.92
CA ASP A 617 32.67 -24.69 16.01
C ASP A 617 32.02 -25.66 15.02
N ASP A 618 30.72 -25.53 14.72
CA ASP A 618 30.03 -26.28 13.67
C ASP A 618 30.57 -25.90 12.27
N GLU A 619 30.72 -24.60 11.97
CA GLU A 619 31.30 -24.13 10.70
C GLU A 619 32.77 -24.58 10.53
N LYS A 620 33.57 -24.55 11.61
CA LYS A 620 34.92 -25.14 11.63
C LYS A 620 34.92 -26.64 11.41
N MET A 621 33.96 -27.37 11.96
CA MET A 621 33.86 -28.82 11.79
C MET A 621 33.55 -29.18 10.32
N TRP A 622 32.68 -28.41 9.67
CA TRP A 622 32.38 -28.55 8.23
C TRP A 622 33.58 -28.17 7.35
N LEU A 623 34.20 -27.01 7.58
CA LEU A 623 35.44 -26.61 6.91
C LEU A 623 36.55 -27.66 7.08
N GLY A 624 36.69 -28.24 8.27
CA GLY A 624 37.62 -29.33 8.58
C GLY A 624 37.27 -30.67 7.92
N ALA A 625 36.04 -30.86 7.45
CA ALA A 625 35.66 -31.98 6.59
C ALA A 625 36.06 -31.72 5.13
N LEU A 626 35.72 -30.56 4.57
CA LEU A 626 36.07 -30.21 3.19
C LEU A 626 37.59 -30.14 2.96
N LEU A 627 38.34 -29.55 3.91
CA LEU A 627 39.81 -29.55 3.87
C LEU A 627 40.42 -30.96 3.92
N ARG A 628 39.71 -31.94 4.50
CA ARG A 628 40.12 -33.35 4.50
C ARG A 628 39.79 -34.05 3.19
N GLU A 629 38.64 -33.76 2.60
CA GLU A 629 38.22 -34.31 1.31
C GLU A 629 39.07 -33.77 0.14
N ALA A 630 39.33 -32.47 0.11
CA ALA A 630 40.22 -31.82 -0.85
C ALA A 630 41.71 -32.19 -0.67
N GLY A 631 42.06 -33.04 0.31
CA GLY A 631 43.44 -33.39 0.65
C GLY A 631 44.27 -32.24 1.24
N ARG A 632 43.63 -31.10 1.54
CA ARG A 632 44.23 -29.84 2.03
C ARG A 632 44.46 -29.78 3.54
N VAL A 633 44.49 -30.93 4.22
CA VAL A 633 44.81 -31.01 5.65
C VAL A 633 46.19 -30.43 5.90
N ARG A 634 46.24 -29.17 6.37
CA ARG A 634 47.43 -28.62 7.01
C ARG A 634 47.77 -29.52 8.16
N ASN A 635 48.79 -30.35 7.96
CA ASN A 635 49.19 -31.39 8.89
C ASN A 635 49.83 -30.71 10.11
N ARG A 636 48.98 -30.29 11.06
CA ARG A 636 49.34 -29.92 12.44
C ARG A 636 49.85 -31.16 13.18
N LYS A 637 50.92 -31.77 12.67
CA LYS A 637 52.00 -32.22 13.54
C LYS A 637 52.29 -31.04 14.46
N ALA A 638 52.23 -31.25 15.76
CA ALA A 638 52.57 -30.20 16.71
C ALA A 638 53.97 -29.69 16.35
N ILE A 639 54.06 -28.37 16.09
CA ILE A 639 55.29 -27.66 16.42
C ILE A 639 55.36 -27.82 17.93
N SER A 640 56.27 -28.66 18.39
CA SER A 640 56.32 -29.10 19.77
C SER A 640 56.66 -27.93 20.68
N LEU A 641 56.33 -28.07 21.97
CA LEU A 641 56.56 -27.05 22.99
C LEU A 641 58.05 -26.77 23.26
N ASP A 642 58.96 -27.43 22.54
CA ASP A 642 60.41 -27.34 22.66
C ASP A 642 60.97 -25.98 22.18
N TYR A 643 60.32 -25.34 21.20
CA TYR A 643 60.79 -24.06 20.64
C TYR A 643 60.39 -22.80 21.44
N LEU A 644 59.78 -22.97 22.61
CA LEU A 644 59.39 -21.86 23.49
C LEU A 644 60.11 -21.86 24.86
N LEU A 645 61.07 -22.76 25.06
CA LEU A 645 61.84 -22.86 26.31
C LEU A 645 63.36 -22.67 26.18
N ASP A 646 63.94 -22.65 24.97
CA ASP A 646 65.36 -22.32 24.78
C ASP A 646 65.57 -20.81 24.55
N SER A 647 65.24 -20.04 25.58
CA SER A 647 65.56 -18.60 25.67
C SER A 647 66.64 -18.37 26.72
N ASN A 648 67.90 -18.63 26.37
CA ASN A 648 69.05 -18.24 27.21
C ASN A 648 70.09 -17.42 26.42
N PRO A 649 69.95 -16.08 26.38
CA PRO A 649 70.86 -15.23 25.63
C PRO A 649 72.15 -14.97 26.41
N ASN A 650 73.27 -15.59 26.01
CA ASN A 650 74.62 -14.99 26.13
C ASN A 650 75.73 -15.89 25.55
N THR A 651 76.43 -15.43 24.50
CA THR A 651 77.85 -15.79 24.24
C THR A 651 78.50 -14.84 23.22
N VAL A 652 78.73 -13.58 23.62
CA VAL A 652 79.61 -12.68 22.86
C VAL A 652 81.06 -12.87 23.33
N LYS A 653 81.85 -13.57 22.50
CA LYS A 653 83.32 -13.48 22.33
C LYS A 653 84.18 -13.08 23.55
N LYS A 654 85.01 -14.02 24.04
CA LYS A 654 86.48 -14.04 23.76
C LYS A 654 87.23 -15.13 24.51
N ASP A 655 88.38 -15.51 23.96
CA ASP A 655 89.42 -16.33 24.57
C ASP A 655 90.17 -15.60 25.70
N VAL A 656 90.68 -16.33 26.70
CA VAL A 656 92.12 -16.39 27.10
C VAL A 656 92.30 -17.06 28.50
N ILE A 657 92.90 -18.25 28.48
CA ILE A 657 93.96 -18.84 29.34
C ILE A 657 94.10 -18.41 30.83
N SER A 658 94.44 -19.42 31.67
CA SER A 658 95.25 -19.41 32.92
C SER A 658 94.49 -19.26 34.26
N VAL A 659 94.84 -19.99 35.34
CA VAL A 659 95.78 -21.14 35.53
C VAL A 659 95.02 -22.30 36.18
#